data_AF-A0A6I8UBG4-F1
#
_entry.id   AF-A0A6I8UBG4-F1
#
_cell.length_a   1.000
_cell.length_b   1.000
_cell.length_c   1.000
_cell.angle_alpha   90.00
_cell.angle_beta   90.00
_cell.angle_gamma   90.00
#
_symmetry.space_group_name_H-M   'P 1'
#
loop_
_entity.id
_entity.type
_entity.pdbx_description
1 polymer ?
#
loop_
_entity_poly.entity_id
_entity_poly.type
_entity_poly.pdbx_seq_one_letter_code
_entity_poly.pdbx_strand_id
1 'polypeptide(L)'
;MDTLPDTVAQEPPGKLRRPRGPTDCAVVVATTPVKAKVPKTEGSKKLKKKLELFESENQSLNKAISDKNKEITALKRSVDSLNDVLNSVPIDELRCNSSIAGTKILELSKKNRQMRAELEQMKNRVEKKDQMIGKLERELKASEEKIHHHQELLKKCSSAEELQAKMNGIQQKLFESRNKNTELQNQLKLAQKCLQHEIGESCNINILANNLNQANWRGRAQQILNLQQKVQELRARVEYYEERVSDRSEYAPIPVGLELDSSSGFSRTPRTVNGSASASSFNVDALCGSATFDRFTPGVRKNEIRHQAKVEALEKNIIELQSQLEEQRSRTLALKVRNKTLNEEVVKYKMRSSELEEQTDYNGINISTMGEKLDRQRFQYETRLDDMRSDLTRMTEERDNARRQLEELSGMHLELETTLKQKDVALTSLQDMVKKLEMDLRALSGGFLFSCREFRKEEFVGILDALEVEKNQLMLLTKSLNERIAVERTKNEGIQEQNAKLKARISRMEAKIREMEKELDVQSDKKKRTQRMAEYASSLSRSSLNGSIGSFSFDNQSLYQSASTLNSLNISAEPKTEDLKNQLELAQEKIAMLTEKLDYITEEKISDAKLFEETMQNSKTIILETIMSAHEGTISGGDVGAHQNLMAGLSESSTSDSL
;
A
#
# COMPACT_ATOMS: atom_id res chain seq x y z
N MET A 1 -18.90 -56.91 16.02
CA MET A 1 -18.64 -56.92 14.58
C MET A 1 -18.44 -55.48 14.13
N ASP A 2 -17.26 -54.84 14.19
CA ASP A 2 -15.89 -55.31 14.54
C ASP A 2 -15.15 -54.12 15.22
N THR A 3 -14.82 -54.20 16.51
CA THR A 3 -13.43 -54.35 17.05
C THR A 3 -12.38 -53.34 16.57
N LEU A 4 -12.29 -52.19 17.26
CA LEU A 4 -11.18 -51.69 18.14
C LEU A 4 -9.69 -51.97 17.77
N PRO A 5 -8.69 -51.15 18.20
CA PRO A 5 -8.72 -50.35 19.45
C PRO A 5 -8.13 -48.92 19.46
N ASP A 6 -8.52 -48.18 20.50
CA ASP A 6 -7.80 -47.04 21.10
C ASP A 6 -6.44 -47.46 21.70
N THR A 7 -5.48 -46.53 21.71
CA THR A 7 -4.45 -46.46 22.77
C THR A 7 -4.10 -45.01 23.12
N VAL A 8 -4.64 -44.53 24.24
CA VAL A 8 -4.12 -43.37 24.99
C VAL A 8 -3.31 -43.91 26.17
N ALA A 9 -2.13 -43.34 26.43
CA ALA A 9 -1.30 -43.69 27.59
C ALA A 9 -0.80 -42.44 28.34
N GLN A 10 -1.21 -42.31 29.59
CA GLN A 10 -0.51 -41.52 30.63
C GLN A 10 0.72 -42.35 31.10
N GLU A 11 1.83 -41.81 31.60
CA GLU A 11 2.12 -41.06 32.85
C GLU A 11 3.67 -40.81 32.88
N PRO A 12 4.37 -40.33 33.94
CA PRO A 12 4.05 -39.49 35.11
C PRO A 12 5.04 -38.27 35.29
N PRO A 13 4.92 -37.41 36.33
CA PRO A 13 5.69 -36.14 36.44
C PRO A 13 6.96 -36.19 37.34
N GLY A 14 7.91 -35.25 37.11
CA GLY A 14 9.23 -35.23 37.77
C GLY A 14 9.82 -33.85 38.16
N LYS A 15 9.44 -33.34 39.34
CA LYS A 15 10.21 -32.52 40.32
C LYS A 15 11.02 -31.27 39.86
N LEU A 16 10.65 -30.10 40.41
CA LEU A 16 11.49 -28.89 40.46
C LEU A 16 12.81 -29.09 41.23
N ARG A 17 13.87 -28.37 40.82
CA ARG A 17 14.97 -27.95 41.71
C ARG A 17 15.51 -26.56 41.36
N ARG A 18 15.87 -25.78 42.39
CA ARG A 18 16.37 -24.39 42.34
C ARG A 18 17.83 -24.29 41.83
N PRO A 19 18.27 -23.11 41.34
CA PRO A 19 19.61 -22.92 40.79
C PRO A 19 20.71 -22.89 41.88
N ARG A 20 21.95 -23.19 41.48
CA ARG A 20 23.18 -22.90 42.24
C ARG A 20 24.01 -21.86 41.50
N GLY A 21 24.66 -20.98 42.26
CA GLY A 21 25.51 -19.91 41.74
C GLY A 21 26.89 -20.40 41.27
N PRO A 22 27.74 -19.48 40.77
CA PRO A 22 29.04 -19.81 40.20
C PRO A 22 30.06 -20.20 41.28
N THR A 23 30.95 -21.11 40.94
CA THR A 23 32.13 -21.46 41.74
C THR A 23 33.38 -21.11 40.97
N ASP A 24 34.20 -20.23 41.53
CA ASP A 24 35.55 -19.96 41.04
C ASP A 24 36.42 -21.21 41.15
N CYS A 25 37.23 -21.47 40.12
CA CYS A 25 38.30 -22.46 40.15
C CYS A 25 39.50 -21.91 39.37
N ALA A 26 40.37 -21.20 40.08
CA ALA A 26 41.69 -20.88 39.58
C ALA A 26 42.59 -22.12 39.67
N VAL A 27 43.16 -22.56 38.54
CA VAL A 27 44.26 -23.54 38.52
C VAL A 27 45.37 -22.98 37.63
N VAL A 28 46.54 -22.82 38.23
CA VAL A 28 47.77 -22.34 37.59
C VAL A 28 48.62 -23.53 37.17
N VAL A 29 48.95 -23.64 35.88
CA VAL A 29 50.17 -24.32 35.42
C VAL A 29 50.72 -23.55 34.22
N ALA A 30 52.01 -23.23 34.24
CA ALA A 30 52.72 -22.58 33.15
C ALA A 30 53.84 -23.47 32.61
N THR A 31 53.88 -23.69 31.30
CA THR A 31 55.06 -24.21 30.57
C THR A 31 55.15 -23.61 29.17
N THR A 32 56.13 -22.72 29.03
CA THR A 32 57.07 -22.45 27.90
C THR A 32 56.72 -22.72 26.40
N PRO A 33 57.36 -21.99 25.45
CA PRO A 33 56.75 -21.71 24.14
C PRO A 33 57.34 -22.49 22.95
N VAL A 34 56.53 -22.65 21.89
CA VAL A 34 57.01 -22.98 20.53
C VAL A 34 56.35 -22.06 19.50
N LYS A 35 57.14 -21.41 18.65
CA LYS A 35 56.67 -20.60 17.51
C LYS A 35 56.32 -21.50 16.32
N ALA A 36 55.13 -21.32 15.75
CA ALA A 36 54.80 -21.67 14.36
C ALA A 36 54.10 -20.49 13.67
N LYS A 37 54.24 -20.38 12.35
CA LYS A 37 54.08 -19.13 11.59
C LYS A 37 52.93 -19.21 10.56
N VAL A 38 51.84 -18.46 10.82
CA VAL A 38 50.96 -17.67 9.89
C VAL A 38 50.71 -18.28 8.47
N PRO A 39 49.45 -18.45 7.95
CA PRO A 39 48.50 -17.33 7.75
C PRO A 39 46.97 -17.58 7.68
N LYS A 40 46.19 -16.51 7.92
CA LYS A 40 45.01 -15.99 7.15
C LYS A 40 43.97 -15.27 8.06
N THR A 41 44.11 -13.96 8.17
CA THR A 41 43.40 -13.07 9.14
C THR A 41 42.06 -12.48 8.66
N GLU A 42 41.49 -12.99 7.57
CA GLU A 42 40.18 -12.58 7.02
C GLU A 42 39.01 -13.36 7.64
N GLY A 43 39.11 -14.70 7.68
CA GLY A 43 38.02 -15.58 8.12
C GLY A 43 37.65 -15.36 9.58
N SER A 44 38.65 -15.23 10.47
CA SER A 44 38.43 -15.00 11.90
C SER A 44 37.67 -13.70 12.19
N LYS A 45 37.91 -12.62 11.42
CA LYS A 45 37.16 -11.36 11.57
C LYS A 45 35.70 -11.51 11.12
N LYS A 46 35.46 -12.21 10.01
CA LYS A 46 34.11 -12.51 9.49
C LYS A 46 33.33 -13.43 10.45
N LEU A 47 34.00 -14.40 11.07
CA LEU A 47 33.44 -15.28 12.10
C LEU A 47 33.11 -14.53 13.40
N LYS A 48 34.02 -13.69 13.92
CA LYS A 48 33.75 -12.84 15.09
C LYS A 48 32.57 -11.91 14.86
N LYS A 49 32.50 -11.24 13.70
CA LYS A 49 31.37 -10.37 13.36
C LYS A 49 30.04 -11.12 13.24
N LYS A 50 30.04 -12.38 12.76
CA LYS A 50 28.85 -13.23 12.82
C LYS A 50 28.48 -13.64 14.25
N LEU A 51 29.45 -13.91 15.10
CA LEU A 51 29.23 -14.22 16.52
C LEU A 51 28.58 -13.03 17.25
N GLU A 52 29.13 -11.83 17.09
CA GLU A 52 28.59 -10.58 17.65
C GLU A 52 27.15 -10.31 17.17
N LEU A 53 26.85 -10.59 15.89
CA LEU A 53 25.49 -10.47 15.35
C LEU A 53 24.54 -11.49 15.97
N PHE A 54 24.94 -12.77 16.12
CA PHE A 54 24.12 -13.79 16.78
C PHE A 54 23.98 -13.57 18.29
N GLU A 55 24.96 -12.96 18.96
CA GLU A 55 24.85 -12.56 20.37
C GLU A 55 23.87 -11.40 20.53
N SER A 56 23.93 -10.38 19.64
CA SER A 56 22.97 -9.27 19.59
C SER A 56 21.54 -9.77 19.29
N GLU A 57 21.40 -10.68 18.33
CA GLU A 57 20.12 -11.32 17.99
C GLU A 57 19.58 -12.16 19.16
N ASN A 58 20.40 -12.96 19.83
CA ASN A 58 20.00 -13.69 21.04
C ASN A 58 19.63 -12.75 22.19
N GLN A 59 20.30 -11.62 22.37
CA GLN A 59 19.92 -10.62 23.38
C GLN A 59 18.55 -9.99 23.04
N SER A 60 18.32 -9.68 21.76
CA SER A 60 17.03 -9.18 21.27
C SER A 60 15.89 -10.19 21.47
N LEU A 61 16.13 -11.46 21.11
CA LEU A 61 15.17 -12.56 21.29
C LEU A 61 14.88 -12.82 22.77
N ASN A 62 15.90 -12.86 23.64
CA ASN A 62 15.70 -12.99 25.09
C ASN A 62 14.90 -11.82 25.68
N LYS A 63 15.12 -10.60 25.21
CA LYS A 63 14.32 -9.43 25.60
C LYS A 63 12.86 -9.59 25.15
N ALA A 64 12.62 -9.95 23.88
CA ALA A 64 11.27 -10.19 23.35
C ALA A 64 10.54 -11.32 24.11
N ILE A 65 11.22 -12.41 24.45
CA ILE A 65 10.68 -13.51 25.26
C ILE A 65 10.36 -13.03 26.69
N SER A 66 11.23 -12.22 27.30
CA SER A 66 10.98 -11.61 28.62
C SER A 66 9.73 -10.72 28.60
N ASP A 67 9.59 -9.87 27.59
CA ASP A 67 8.45 -8.96 27.45
C ASP A 67 7.14 -9.74 27.16
N LYS A 68 7.19 -10.78 26.32
CA LYS A 68 6.05 -11.70 26.11
C LYS A 68 5.68 -12.50 27.36
N ASN A 69 6.65 -12.89 28.20
CA ASN A 69 6.35 -13.54 29.48
C ASN A 69 5.68 -12.58 30.48
N LYS A 70 6.03 -11.28 30.48
CA LYS A 70 5.32 -10.26 31.26
C LYS A 70 3.88 -10.09 30.77
N GLU A 71 3.68 -10.04 29.45
CA GLU A 71 2.35 -9.98 28.82
C GLU A 71 1.48 -11.18 29.21
N ILE A 72 2.01 -12.41 29.11
CA ILE A 72 1.33 -13.64 29.56
C ILE A 72 1.00 -13.56 31.06
N THR A 73 1.89 -13.00 31.89
CA THR A 73 1.66 -12.85 33.35
C THR A 73 0.64 -11.77 33.68
N ALA A 74 0.48 -10.75 32.83
CA ALA A 74 -0.59 -9.76 32.95
C ALA A 74 -1.94 -10.35 32.50
N LEU A 75 -1.97 -11.07 31.37
CA LEU A 75 -3.16 -11.76 30.87
C LEU A 75 -3.68 -12.82 31.86
N LYS A 76 -2.79 -13.62 32.47
CA LYS A 76 -3.19 -14.57 33.53
C LYS A 76 -3.89 -13.88 34.70
N ARG A 77 -3.30 -12.82 35.26
CA ARG A 77 -3.94 -12.02 36.33
C ARG A 77 -5.29 -11.42 35.91
N SER A 78 -5.45 -11.04 34.64
CA SER A 78 -6.73 -10.56 34.12
C SER A 78 -7.78 -11.67 34.01
N VAL A 79 -7.37 -12.91 33.69
CA VAL A 79 -8.26 -14.08 33.68
C VAL A 79 -8.63 -14.49 35.10
N ASP A 80 -7.66 -14.52 36.02
CA ASP A 80 -7.90 -14.84 37.43
C ASP A 80 -8.88 -13.83 38.06
N SER A 81 -8.67 -12.53 37.81
CA SER A 81 -9.59 -11.46 38.25
C SER A 81 -10.99 -11.57 37.64
N LEU A 82 -11.10 -12.01 36.38
CA LEU A 82 -12.41 -12.23 35.73
C LEU A 82 -13.12 -13.46 36.30
N ASN A 83 -12.36 -14.48 36.70
CA ASN A 83 -12.87 -15.69 37.33
C ASN A 83 -13.39 -15.39 38.76
N ASP A 84 -12.71 -14.54 39.53
CA ASP A 84 -13.21 -14.07 40.83
C ASP A 84 -14.50 -13.24 40.72
N VAL A 85 -14.63 -12.40 39.68
CA VAL A 85 -15.89 -11.71 39.36
C VAL A 85 -16.97 -12.72 38.99
N LEU A 86 -16.67 -13.72 38.14
CA LEU A 86 -17.64 -14.74 37.72
C LEU A 86 -18.11 -15.62 38.90
N ASN A 87 -17.25 -15.86 39.89
CA ASN A 87 -17.57 -16.63 41.10
C ASN A 87 -18.28 -15.81 42.19
N SER A 88 -18.34 -14.48 42.07
CA SER A 88 -18.98 -13.59 43.06
C SER A 88 -20.37 -13.08 42.65
N VAL A 89 -20.81 -13.34 41.41
CA VAL A 89 -22.18 -13.01 40.96
C VAL A 89 -23.18 -14.08 41.42
N PRO A 90 -24.28 -13.71 42.13
CA PRO A 90 -25.32 -14.65 42.52
C PRO A 90 -25.98 -15.37 41.32
N ILE A 91 -26.34 -16.64 41.51
CA ILE A 91 -26.83 -17.55 40.45
C ILE A 91 -28.09 -17.00 39.74
N ASP A 92 -28.91 -16.19 40.41
CA ASP A 92 -30.14 -15.63 39.84
C ASP A 92 -29.87 -14.49 38.84
N GLU A 93 -28.84 -13.65 39.05
CA GLU A 93 -28.41 -12.66 38.05
C GLU A 93 -27.76 -13.32 36.84
N LEU A 94 -27.08 -14.46 37.04
CA LEU A 94 -26.57 -15.30 35.95
C LEU A 94 -27.69 -15.81 35.03
N ARG A 95 -28.90 -16.07 35.56
CA ARG A 95 -30.06 -16.52 34.78
C ARG A 95 -30.63 -15.41 33.89
N CYS A 96 -30.63 -14.17 34.36
CA CYS A 96 -30.96 -12.99 33.55
C CYS A 96 -29.94 -12.79 32.42
N ASN A 97 -28.65 -12.86 32.77
CA ASN A 97 -27.55 -12.73 31.82
C ASN A 97 -27.50 -13.87 30.80
N SER A 98 -27.96 -15.09 31.15
CA SER A 98 -28.07 -16.23 30.23
C SER A 98 -28.98 -15.93 29.02
N SER A 99 -30.08 -15.18 29.21
CA SER A 99 -30.98 -14.77 28.12
C SER A 99 -30.29 -13.78 27.16
N ILE A 100 -29.60 -12.78 27.71
CA ILE A 100 -28.86 -11.77 26.95
C ILE A 100 -27.67 -12.41 26.21
N ALA A 101 -26.92 -13.26 26.89
CA ALA A 101 -25.81 -14.01 26.32
C ALA A 101 -26.28 -14.99 25.23
N GLY A 102 -27.38 -15.72 25.44
CA GLY A 102 -27.98 -16.61 24.44
C GLY A 102 -28.41 -15.85 23.18
N THR A 103 -29.04 -14.68 23.36
CA THR A 103 -29.41 -13.79 22.25
C THR A 103 -28.16 -13.30 21.51
N LYS A 104 -27.11 -12.88 22.22
CA LYS A 104 -25.86 -12.42 21.62
C LYS A 104 -25.07 -13.54 20.93
N ILE A 105 -25.07 -14.76 21.48
CA ILE A 105 -24.46 -15.95 20.86
C ILE A 105 -25.20 -16.31 19.58
N LEU A 106 -26.54 -16.21 19.54
CA LEU A 106 -27.33 -16.41 18.32
C LEU A 106 -27.03 -15.34 17.26
N GLU A 107 -26.97 -14.07 17.67
CA GLU A 107 -26.66 -12.94 16.77
C GLU A 107 -25.23 -13.04 16.21
N LEU A 108 -24.24 -13.32 17.08
CA LEU A 108 -22.86 -13.57 16.68
C LEU A 108 -22.73 -14.83 15.82
N SER A 109 -23.51 -15.89 16.07
CA SER A 109 -23.53 -17.09 15.23
C SER A 109 -24.13 -16.83 13.86
N LYS A 110 -25.20 -16.03 13.76
CA LYS A 110 -25.75 -15.54 12.47
C LYS A 110 -24.70 -14.71 11.74
N LYS A 111 -24.04 -13.76 12.42
CA LYS A 111 -22.97 -12.94 11.85
C LYS A 111 -21.75 -13.77 11.43
N ASN A 112 -21.38 -14.81 12.17
CA ASN A 112 -20.29 -15.73 11.82
C ASN A 112 -20.64 -16.56 10.56
N ARG A 113 -21.88 -17.06 10.45
CA ARG A 113 -22.37 -17.72 9.23
C ARG A 113 -22.38 -16.77 8.03
N GLN A 114 -22.86 -15.53 8.22
CA GLN A 114 -22.87 -14.51 7.18
C GLN A 114 -21.45 -14.16 6.70
N MET A 115 -20.52 -13.86 7.63
CA MET A 115 -19.13 -13.58 7.28
C MET A 115 -18.43 -14.79 6.63
N ARG A 116 -18.80 -16.03 6.96
CA ARG A 116 -18.30 -17.23 6.25
C ARG A 116 -18.82 -17.29 4.81
N ALA A 117 -20.10 -16.98 4.59
CA ALA A 117 -20.67 -16.93 3.23
C ALA A 117 -20.04 -15.81 2.40
N GLU A 118 -19.82 -14.63 2.98
CA GLU A 118 -19.15 -13.50 2.34
C GLU A 118 -17.67 -13.81 2.05
N LEU A 119 -16.94 -14.42 2.99
CA LEU A 119 -15.56 -14.84 2.81
C LEU A 119 -15.44 -15.87 1.67
N GLU A 120 -16.35 -16.84 1.61
CA GLU A 120 -16.34 -17.85 0.55
C GLU A 120 -16.76 -17.25 -0.80
N GLN A 121 -17.70 -16.28 -0.83
CA GLN A 121 -18.01 -15.51 -2.03
C GLN A 121 -16.80 -14.68 -2.50
N MET A 122 -16.06 -14.06 -1.58
CA MET A 122 -14.86 -13.28 -1.89
C MET A 122 -13.71 -14.15 -2.37
N LYS A 123 -13.46 -15.32 -1.77
CA LYS A 123 -12.52 -16.32 -2.31
C LYS A 123 -12.89 -16.70 -3.74
N ASN A 124 -14.15 -17.04 -4.01
CA ASN A 124 -14.61 -17.38 -5.35
C ASN A 124 -14.44 -16.21 -6.36
N ARG A 125 -14.46 -14.96 -5.91
CA ARG A 125 -14.13 -13.79 -6.77
C ARG A 125 -12.62 -13.66 -6.98
N VAL A 126 -11.82 -13.83 -5.94
CA VAL A 126 -10.34 -13.79 -6.00
C VAL A 126 -9.84 -14.91 -6.91
N GLU A 127 -10.27 -16.14 -6.72
CA GLU A 127 -9.86 -17.29 -7.54
C GLU A 127 -10.22 -17.11 -9.03
N LYS A 128 -11.37 -16.50 -9.34
CA LYS A 128 -11.72 -16.11 -10.72
C LYS A 128 -10.82 -15.01 -11.28
N LYS A 129 -10.37 -14.07 -10.45
CA LYS A 129 -9.41 -13.03 -10.84
C LYS A 129 -8.01 -13.61 -11.01
N ASP A 130 -7.57 -14.53 -10.15
CA ASP A 130 -6.30 -15.25 -10.26
C ASP A 130 -6.26 -16.13 -11.52
N GLN A 131 -7.36 -16.82 -11.85
CA GLN A 131 -7.50 -17.54 -13.11
C GLN A 131 -7.45 -16.62 -14.35
N MET A 132 -7.92 -15.38 -14.22
CA MET A 132 -7.82 -14.37 -15.29
C MET A 132 -6.40 -13.80 -15.40
N ILE A 133 -5.75 -13.50 -14.27
CA ILE A 133 -4.34 -13.09 -14.22
C ILE A 133 -3.46 -14.17 -14.85
N GLY A 134 -3.61 -15.43 -14.45
CA GLY A 134 -2.88 -16.55 -15.05
C GLY A 134 -3.21 -16.83 -16.52
N LYS A 135 -4.29 -16.27 -17.08
CA LYS A 135 -4.51 -16.23 -18.55
C LYS A 135 -3.72 -15.09 -19.18
N LEU A 136 -3.85 -13.87 -18.65
CA LEU A 136 -3.13 -12.69 -19.12
C LEU A 136 -1.61 -12.86 -19.03
N GLU A 137 -1.08 -13.52 -18.00
CA GLU A 137 0.34 -13.86 -17.87
C GLU A 137 0.81 -14.84 -18.95
N ARG A 138 -0.02 -15.83 -19.31
CA ARG A 138 0.27 -16.75 -20.42
C ARG A 138 0.20 -16.07 -21.78
N GLU A 139 -0.76 -15.16 -21.96
CA GLU A 139 -0.89 -14.36 -23.18
C GLU A 139 0.26 -13.35 -23.33
N LEU A 140 0.67 -12.71 -22.22
CA LEU A 140 1.84 -11.85 -22.15
C LEU A 140 3.11 -12.63 -22.48
N LYS A 141 3.35 -13.78 -21.85
CA LYS A 141 4.51 -14.62 -22.13
C LYS A 141 4.53 -15.10 -23.59
N ALA A 142 3.38 -15.50 -24.15
CA ALA A 142 3.29 -15.85 -25.57
C ALA A 142 3.50 -14.64 -26.51
N SER A 143 3.20 -13.42 -26.05
CA SER A 143 3.52 -12.17 -26.76
C SER A 143 5.02 -11.85 -26.67
N GLU A 144 5.64 -12.00 -25.50
CA GLU A 144 7.08 -11.86 -25.30
C GLU A 144 7.88 -12.87 -26.12
N GLU A 145 7.44 -14.12 -26.20
CA GLU A 145 8.04 -15.15 -27.06
C GLU A 145 7.92 -14.79 -28.55
N LYS A 146 6.79 -14.22 -28.99
CA LYS A 146 6.63 -13.68 -30.36
C LYS A 146 7.51 -12.48 -30.63
N ILE A 147 7.62 -11.54 -29.68
CA ILE A 147 8.48 -10.35 -29.77
C ILE A 147 9.95 -10.77 -29.80
N HIS A 148 10.36 -11.73 -28.97
CA HIS A 148 11.71 -12.28 -28.97
C HIS A 148 12.02 -13.00 -30.29
N HIS A 149 11.09 -13.80 -30.81
CA HIS A 149 11.25 -14.44 -32.11
C HIS A 149 11.33 -13.43 -33.27
N HIS A 150 10.53 -12.36 -33.22
CA HIS A 150 10.60 -11.25 -34.19
C HIS A 150 11.90 -10.46 -34.06
N GLN A 151 12.40 -10.24 -32.84
CA GLN A 151 13.69 -9.61 -32.56
C GLN A 151 14.88 -10.48 -32.97
N GLU A 152 14.76 -11.81 -32.86
CA GLU A 152 15.76 -12.77 -33.35
C GLU A 152 15.76 -12.85 -34.88
N LEU A 153 14.60 -12.78 -35.52
CA LEU A 153 14.47 -12.60 -36.98
C LEU A 153 15.06 -11.26 -37.44
N LEU A 154 14.85 -10.17 -36.70
CA LEU A 154 15.49 -8.87 -36.95
C LEU A 154 17.01 -8.89 -36.72
N LYS A 155 17.52 -9.73 -35.79
CA LYS A 155 18.97 -9.94 -35.61
C LYS A 155 19.59 -10.84 -36.69
N LYS A 156 18.86 -11.83 -37.21
CA LYS A 156 19.29 -12.66 -38.36
C LYS A 156 19.13 -11.92 -39.69
N CYS A 157 18.20 -10.97 -39.78
CA CYS A 157 18.08 -10.04 -40.89
C CYS A 157 18.88 -8.76 -40.58
N SER A 158 20.21 -8.89 -40.48
CA SER A 158 21.16 -7.78 -40.29
C SER A 158 21.18 -6.85 -41.52
N SER A 159 20.12 -6.05 -41.69
CA SER A 159 20.02 -5.06 -42.77
C SER A 159 21.19 -4.08 -42.75
N ALA A 160 21.84 -3.87 -41.60
CA ALA A 160 23.10 -3.13 -41.47
C ALA A 160 24.25 -3.73 -42.31
N GLU A 161 24.37 -5.06 -42.38
CA GLU A 161 25.43 -5.76 -43.10
C GLU A 161 25.15 -5.76 -44.61
N GLU A 162 23.88 -5.92 -44.97
CA GLU A 162 23.40 -5.77 -46.34
C GLU A 162 23.50 -4.30 -46.84
N LEU A 163 23.19 -3.31 -45.99
CA LEU A 163 23.40 -1.89 -46.28
C LEU A 163 24.89 -1.56 -46.38
N GLN A 164 25.75 -2.13 -45.53
CA GLN A 164 27.20 -1.92 -45.61
C GLN A 164 27.75 -2.50 -46.93
N ALA A 165 27.31 -3.69 -47.33
CA ALA A 165 27.65 -4.28 -48.62
C ALA A 165 27.15 -3.43 -49.81
N LYS A 166 25.89 -2.94 -49.75
CA LYS A 166 25.32 -2.02 -50.75
C LYS A 166 26.08 -0.68 -50.81
N MET A 167 26.46 -0.12 -49.67
CA MET A 167 27.23 1.13 -49.56
C MET A 167 28.61 0.97 -50.18
N ASN A 168 29.34 -0.10 -49.84
CA ASN A 168 30.63 -0.43 -50.44
C ASN A 168 30.50 -0.63 -51.97
N GLY A 169 29.46 -1.33 -52.43
CA GLY A 169 29.18 -1.51 -53.86
C GLY A 169 28.84 -0.22 -54.60
N ILE A 170 28.15 0.73 -53.96
CA ILE A 170 27.89 2.07 -54.52
C ILE A 170 29.18 2.89 -54.58
N GLN A 171 30.01 2.87 -53.53
CA GLN A 171 31.30 3.55 -53.51
C GLN A 171 32.23 3.03 -54.61
N GLN A 172 32.29 1.71 -54.82
CA GLN A 172 33.10 1.12 -55.88
C GLN A 172 32.61 1.52 -57.28
N LYS A 173 31.30 1.47 -57.55
CA LYS A 173 30.72 1.96 -58.81
C LYS A 173 30.96 3.45 -59.04
N LEU A 174 30.97 4.26 -57.98
CA LEU A 174 31.30 5.69 -58.06
C LEU A 174 32.77 5.89 -58.42
N PHE A 175 33.69 5.10 -57.86
CA PHE A 175 35.11 5.13 -58.21
C PHE A 175 35.36 4.69 -59.67
N GLU A 176 34.72 3.61 -60.11
CA GLU A 176 34.75 3.14 -61.51
C GLU A 176 34.20 4.20 -62.48
N SER A 177 33.08 4.84 -62.14
CA SER A 177 32.51 5.94 -62.93
C SER A 177 33.42 7.17 -62.99
N ARG A 178 34.08 7.52 -61.88
CA ARG A 178 35.06 8.61 -61.81
C ARG A 178 36.26 8.31 -62.71
N ASN A 179 36.81 7.10 -62.65
CA ASN A 179 37.92 6.68 -63.49
C ASN A 179 37.53 6.67 -64.98
N LYS A 180 36.32 6.18 -65.32
CA LYS A 180 35.82 6.21 -66.70
C LYS A 180 35.59 7.62 -67.22
N ASN A 181 35.16 8.56 -66.38
CA ASN A 181 35.07 9.98 -66.73
C ASN A 181 36.47 10.59 -66.97
N THR A 182 37.45 10.28 -66.11
CA THR A 182 38.85 10.70 -66.32
C THR A 182 39.45 10.14 -67.61
N GLU A 183 39.17 8.88 -67.93
CA GLU A 183 39.58 8.25 -69.19
C GLU A 183 38.92 8.94 -70.41
N LEU A 184 37.61 9.19 -70.36
CA LEU A 184 36.92 9.95 -71.41
C LEU A 184 37.46 11.38 -71.55
N GLN A 185 37.86 12.05 -70.47
CA GLN A 185 38.53 13.35 -70.55
C GLN A 185 39.92 13.26 -71.20
N ASN A 186 40.66 12.18 -70.97
CA ASN A 186 41.95 11.95 -71.62
C ASN A 186 41.77 11.67 -73.12
N GLN A 187 40.79 10.84 -73.49
CA GLN A 187 40.42 10.57 -74.87
C GLN A 187 39.92 11.84 -75.58
N LEU A 188 39.13 12.68 -74.91
CA LEU A 188 38.70 13.98 -75.43
C LEU A 188 39.89 14.93 -75.67
N LYS A 189 40.84 15.01 -74.72
CA LYS A 189 42.09 15.78 -74.90
C LYS A 189 42.94 15.24 -76.05
N LEU A 190 42.98 13.92 -76.25
CA LEU A 190 43.69 13.29 -77.37
C LEU A 190 43.01 13.62 -78.70
N ALA A 191 41.68 13.49 -78.79
CA ALA A 191 40.91 13.88 -79.97
C ALA A 191 41.07 15.37 -80.30
N GLN A 192 41.08 16.25 -79.29
CA GLN A 192 41.41 17.66 -79.46
C GLN A 192 42.82 17.86 -80.04
N LYS A 193 43.84 17.13 -79.56
CA LYS A 193 45.19 17.19 -80.14
C LYS A 193 45.24 16.70 -81.59
N CYS A 194 44.53 15.62 -81.93
CA CYS A 194 44.44 15.13 -83.31
C CYS A 194 43.78 16.16 -84.23
N LEU A 195 42.63 16.72 -83.84
CA LEU A 195 41.95 17.79 -84.58
C LEU A 195 42.83 19.04 -84.72
N GLN A 196 43.60 19.40 -83.69
CA GLN A 196 44.53 20.52 -83.73
C GLN A 196 45.65 20.28 -84.76
N HIS A 197 46.15 19.04 -84.87
CA HIS A 197 47.16 18.67 -85.87
C HIS A 197 46.61 18.68 -87.31
N GLU A 198 45.34 18.28 -87.51
CA GLU A 198 44.68 18.34 -88.82
C GLU A 198 44.38 19.78 -89.26
N ILE A 199 43.95 20.64 -88.34
CA ILE A 199 43.61 22.05 -88.62
C ILE A 199 44.89 22.91 -88.75
N GLY A 200 45.96 22.56 -88.04
CA GLY A 200 47.27 23.22 -88.06
C GLY A 200 47.65 23.82 -86.70
N GLU A 201 48.95 23.77 -86.38
CA GLU A 201 49.49 24.13 -85.05
C GLU A 201 49.23 25.59 -84.62
N SER A 202 48.87 26.47 -85.55
CA SER A 202 48.50 27.87 -85.30
C SER A 202 47.09 28.08 -84.75
N CYS A 203 46.27 27.02 -84.61
CA CYS A 203 44.89 27.12 -84.13
C CYS A 203 44.69 26.49 -82.75
N ASN A 204 44.05 27.20 -81.81
CA ASN A 204 43.72 26.68 -80.47
C ASN A 204 42.21 26.44 -80.35
N ILE A 205 41.83 25.17 -80.17
CA ILE A 205 40.42 24.72 -80.15
C ILE A 205 39.60 25.37 -79.01
N ASN A 206 40.23 25.74 -77.89
CA ASN A 206 39.54 26.43 -76.80
C ASN A 206 39.14 27.87 -77.18
N ILE A 207 39.87 28.50 -78.11
CA ILE A 207 39.54 29.85 -78.62
C ILE A 207 38.36 29.75 -79.60
N LEU A 208 38.31 28.70 -80.43
CA LEU A 208 37.18 28.40 -81.32
C LEU A 208 35.88 28.16 -80.55
N ALA A 209 35.92 27.35 -79.48
CA ALA A 209 34.75 27.06 -78.65
C ALA A 209 34.15 28.31 -78.00
N ASN A 210 34.99 29.29 -77.63
CA ASN A 210 34.55 30.55 -77.00
C ASN A 210 34.14 31.66 -77.99
N ASN A 211 34.46 31.54 -79.29
CA ASN A 211 34.17 32.57 -80.31
C ASN A 211 33.32 32.04 -81.47
N LEU A 212 32.27 31.29 -81.13
CA LEU A 212 31.44 30.56 -82.09
C LEU A 212 30.74 31.43 -83.16
N ASN A 213 30.56 32.73 -82.90
CA ASN A 213 29.67 33.61 -83.68
C ASN A 213 30.37 34.57 -84.68
N GLN A 214 31.70 34.51 -84.88
CA GLN A 214 32.44 35.40 -85.81
C GLN A 214 33.46 34.65 -86.71
N ALA A 215 33.30 33.34 -86.86
CA ALA A 215 34.39 32.44 -87.25
C ALA A 215 34.28 31.94 -88.71
N ASN A 216 34.69 32.75 -89.69
CA ASN A 216 34.75 32.39 -91.14
C ASN A 216 35.88 31.41 -91.51
N TRP A 217 36.09 30.35 -90.73
CA TRP A 217 37.19 29.40 -90.93
C TRP A 217 36.81 28.24 -91.84
N ARG A 218 37.72 27.89 -92.75
CA ARG A 218 37.65 26.69 -93.59
C ARG A 218 38.84 25.80 -93.24
N GLY A 219 38.58 24.54 -92.92
CA GLY A 219 39.63 23.60 -92.47
C GLY A 219 40.71 23.34 -93.53
N ARG A 220 41.85 22.80 -93.10
CA ARG A 220 43.03 22.56 -93.95
C ARG A 220 42.70 21.80 -95.24
N ALA A 221 41.88 20.74 -95.18
CA ALA A 221 41.42 20.01 -96.36
C ALA A 221 40.65 20.90 -97.36
N GLN A 222 39.80 21.81 -96.87
CA GLN A 222 39.05 22.74 -97.70
C GLN A 222 39.93 23.85 -98.28
N GLN A 223 40.96 24.30 -97.55
CA GLN A 223 41.99 25.20 -98.07
C GLN A 223 42.84 24.52 -99.15
N ILE A 224 43.23 23.26 -98.95
CA ILE A 224 43.96 22.47 -99.95
C ILE A 224 43.11 22.30 -101.21
N LEU A 225 41.83 21.92 -101.09
CA LEU A 225 40.93 21.81 -102.25
C LEU A 225 40.78 23.15 -103.00
N ASN A 226 40.65 24.27 -102.28
CA ASN A 226 40.53 25.59 -102.89
C ASN A 226 41.85 26.01 -103.57
N LEU A 227 43.01 25.76 -102.95
CA LEU A 227 44.32 26.01 -103.56
C LEU A 227 44.57 25.09 -104.78
N GLN A 228 44.17 23.82 -104.72
CA GLN A 228 44.23 22.90 -105.86
C GLN A 228 43.35 23.39 -107.01
N GLN A 229 42.11 23.78 -106.73
CA GLN A 229 41.19 24.36 -107.71
C GLN A 229 41.73 25.66 -108.30
N LYS A 230 42.35 26.52 -107.48
CA LYS A 230 43.00 27.77 -107.91
C LYS A 230 44.25 27.52 -108.76
N VAL A 231 45.07 26.52 -108.41
CA VAL A 231 46.21 26.08 -109.23
C VAL A 231 45.72 25.49 -110.56
N GLN A 232 44.61 24.77 -110.56
CA GLN A 232 44.01 24.21 -111.78
C GLN A 232 43.39 25.30 -112.66
N GLU A 233 42.73 26.31 -112.08
CA GLU A 233 42.26 27.52 -112.78
C GLU A 233 43.44 28.34 -113.34
N LEU A 234 44.52 28.51 -112.57
CA LEU A 234 45.73 29.21 -113.02
C LEU A 234 46.46 28.44 -114.13
N ARG A 235 46.53 27.11 -114.06
CA ARG A 235 47.06 26.27 -115.15
C ARG A 235 46.24 26.42 -116.42
N ALA A 236 44.91 26.32 -116.34
CA ALA A 236 44.02 26.56 -117.48
C ALA A 236 44.13 28.00 -118.03
N ARG A 237 44.39 28.99 -117.16
CA ARG A 237 44.70 30.37 -117.60
C ARG A 237 46.03 30.47 -118.32
N VAL A 238 47.08 29.79 -117.85
CA VAL A 238 48.39 29.76 -118.53
C VAL A 238 48.26 29.06 -119.88
N GLU A 239 47.61 27.90 -119.93
CA GLU A 239 47.31 27.15 -121.17
C GLU A 239 46.55 28.02 -122.19
N TYR A 240 45.51 28.73 -121.76
CA TYR A 240 44.80 29.71 -122.59
C TYR A 240 45.64 30.92 -123.03
N TYR A 241 46.61 31.35 -122.21
CA TYR A 241 47.55 32.41 -122.58
C TYR A 241 48.63 31.90 -123.55
N GLU A 242 49.11 30.67 -123.39
CA GLU A 242 50.06 30.02 -124.31
C GLU A 242 49.41 29.76 -125.66
N GLU A 243 48.16 29.27 -125.69
CA GLU A 243 47.37 29.11 -126.92
C GLU A 243 47.19 30.45 -127.67
N ARG A 244 46.96 31.56 -126.95
CA ARG A 244 46.92 32.92 -127.52
C ARG A 244 48.28 33.53 -127.89
N VAL A 245 49.38 33.03 -127.34
CA VAL A 245 50.74 33.44 -127.72
C VAL A 245 51.22 32.65 -128.94
N SER A 246 50.81 31.38 -129.07
CA SER A 246 50.99 30.58 -130.30
C SER A 246 50.28 31.22 -131.51
N ASP A 247 49.09 31.81 -131.32
CA ASP A 247 48.31 32.49 -132.37
C ASP A 247 48.83 33.91 -132.75
N ARG A 248 50.03 34.31 -132.25
CA ARG A 248 50.57 35.66 -132.50
C ARG A 248 52.08 35.70 -132.81
N SER A 249 52.65 34.63 -133.36
CA SER A 249 54.08 34.51 -133.64
C SER A 249 54.45 34.05 -135.06
N GLU A 250 53.73 34.49 -136.10
CA GLU A 250 54.24 34.49 -137.47
C GLU A 250 55.17 35.70 -137.74
N TYR A 251 56.35 35.71 -137.12
CA TYR A 251 57.57 36.26 -137.73
C TYR A 251 58.82 35.73 -137.01
N ALA A 252 59.68 35.02 -137.73
CA ALA A 252 60.90 34.38 -137.22
C ALA A 252 62.05 35.41 -137.00
N PRO A 253 63.18 35.11 -136.28
CA PRO A 253 63.99 33.89 -136.44
C PRO A 253 64.62 33.22 -135.18
N ILE A 254 64.68 31.87 -135.22
CA ILE A 254 65.82 30.94 -134.93
C ILE A 254 67.05 31.58 -134.21
N PRO A 255 67.55 31.03 -133.05
CA PRO A 255 68.23 29.71 -133.05
C PRO A 255 68.20 28.83 -131.76
N VAL A 256 68.38 27.50 -131.97
CA VAL A 256 69.10 26.50 -131.12
C VAL A 256 68.72 26.37 -129.63
N GLY A 257 68.44 25.20 -129.05
CA GLY A 257 68.53 23.79 -129.49
C GLY A 257 68.59 22.87 -128.24
N LEU A 258 68.86 21.57 -128.45
CA LEU A 258 69.02 20.49 -127.44
C LEU A 258 67.72 19.99 -126.74
N GLU A 259 67.39 18.69 -126.89
CA GLU A 259 67.59 17.57 -125.91
C GLU A 259 66.49 17.54 -124.81
N LEU A 260 65.91 16.41 -124.33
CA LEU A 260 66.13 14.97 -124.55
C LEU A 260 64.86 14.17 -124.11
N ASP A 261 64.75 12.93 -124.60
CA ASP A 261 63.91 11.78 -124.15
C ASP A 261 63.21 11.88 -122.76
N SER A 262 61.92 11.58 -122.64
CA SER A 262 61.24 10.26 -122.68
C SER A 262 61.34 9.37 -121.42
N SER A 263 60.14 9.00 -120.95
CA SER A 263 59.74 7.62 -120.59
C SER A 263 59.94 7.00 -119.19
N SER A 264 58.85 6.36 -118.76
CA SER A 264 58.75 5.23 -117.79
C SER A 264 59.11 5.54 -116.33
N GLY A 265 58.40 5.04 -115.30
CA GLY A 265 57.90 3.66 -115.07
C GLY A 265 58.61 3.15 -113.79
N PHE A 266 58.14 2.20 -112.98
CA PHE A 266 57.13 1.17 -113.12
C PHE A 266 56.91 0.49 -111.74
N SER A 267 55.74 -0.11 -111.49
CA SER A 267 55.49 -1.32 -110.63
C SER A 267 54.11 -1.26 -109.94
N ARG A 268 53.31 -2.32 -109.79
CA ARG A 268 53.33 -3.76 -110.20
C ARG A 268 51.86 -4.23 -110.12
N THR A 269 51.23 -4.81 -111.15
CA THR A 269 51.00 -6.27 -111.43
C THR A 269 50.44 -7.11 -110.25
N PRO A 270 49.66 -8.22 -110.45
CA PRO A 270 49.36 -8.94 -111.72
C PRO A 270 47.92 -9.55 -111.93
N ARG A 271 47.62 -9.94 -113.20
CA ARG A 271 46.77 -11.08 -113.70
C ARG A 271 45.25 -11.14 -113.32
N THR A 272 44.28 -11.63 -114.12
CA THR A 272 44.12 -12.24 -115.49
C THR A 272 42.61 -12.20 -115.87
N VAL A 273 42.04 -12.62 -117.02
CA VAL A 273 42.44 -13.48 -118.17
C VAL A 273 41.65 -13.09 -119.46
N ASN A 274 42.07 -13.61 -120.63
CA ASN A 274 41.45 -13.77 -121.99
C ASN A 274 40.14 -13.05 -122.41
N GLY A 275 39.97 -12.59 -123.67
CA GLY A 275 40.94 -12.51 -124.79
C GLY A 275 40.31 -12.33 -126.21
N SER A 276 41.11 -11.81 -127.15
CA SER A 276 41.04 -11.94 -128.64
C SER A 276 39.82 -11.34 -129.40
N ALA A 277 39.92 -10.76 -130.61
CA ALA A 277 41.01 -10.35 -131.54
C ALA A 277 40.41 -9.24 -132.46
N SER A 278 41.11 -8.19 -132.94
CA SER A 278 42.17 -8.11 -133.99
C SER A 278 41.71 -8.63 -135.38
N ALA A 279 42.07 -8.07 -136.54
CA ALA A 279 43.02 -7.01 -136.92
C ALA A 279 42.58 -6.37 -138.28
N SER A 280 42.73 -5.06 -138.54
CA SER A 280 43.87 -4.32 -139.13
C SER A 280 44.16 -4.49 -140.65
N SER A 281 44.11 -3.36 -141.36
CA SER A 281 44.97 -2.90 -142.50
C SER A 281 45.27 -3.79 -143.72
N PHE A 282 45.30 -3.19 -144.91
CA PHE A 282 46.52 -3.07 -145.77
C PHE A 282 46.32 -1.99 -146.87
N ASN A 283 47.42 -1.31 -147.25
CA ASN A 283 47.52 -0.42 -148.41
C ASN A 283 48.33 -1.15 -149.51
N VAL A 284 47.94 -1.04 -150.78
CA VAL A 284 48.83 -1.28 -151.94
C VAL A 284 48.41 -0.39 -153.11
N ASP A 285 49.37 0.02 -153.93
CA ASP A 285 49.24 0.97 -155.03
C ASP A 285 49.65 0.33 -156.38
N ALA A 286 49.31 1.00 -157.49
CA ALA A 286 49.83 0.87 -158.87
C ALA A 286 49.48 -0.33 -159.82
N LEU A 287 48.87 0.04 -160.96
CA LEU A 287 49.05 -0.41 -162.36
C LEU A 287 48.90 -1.90 -162.78
N CYS A 288 47.99 -2.19 -163.74
CA CYS A 288 48.30 -2.42 -165.18
C CYS A 288 47.08 -2.89 -166.04
N GLY A 289 46.89 -2.28 -167.23
CA GLY A 289 46.66 -3.01 -168.50
C GLY A 289 45.26 -3.54 -168.92
N SER A 290 44.75 -3.01 -170.06
CA SER A 290 43.82 -3.66 -171.04
C SER A 290 42.39 -4.06 -170.61
N ALA A 291 41.36 -4.05 -171.48
CA ALA A 291 41.22 -3.54 -172.85
C ALA A 291 39.72 -3.41 -173.27
N THR A 292 39.48 -2.69 -174.37
CA THR A 292 38.35 -2.86 -175.34
C THR A 292 36.88 -2.84 -174.90
N PHE A 293 36.25 -1.70 -175.19
CA PHE A 293 35.18 -1.55 -176.21
C PHE A 293 33.82 -2.29 -176.10
N ASP A 294 32.84 -1.54 -175.59
CA ASP A 294 31.52 -1.25 -176.20
C ASP A 294 30.30 -2.18 -176.02
N ARG A 295 29.12 -1.52 -176.04
CA ARG A 295 27.78 -2.00 -176.43
C ARG A 295 27.11 -3.17 -175.66
N PHE A 296 26.22 -2.85 -174.70
CA PHE A 296 24.78 -2.62 -174.97
C PHE A 296 23.94 -2.34 -173.69
N THR A 297 22.79 -1.67 -173.86
CA THR A 297 21.62 -1.60 -172.94
C THR A 297 21.74 -0.80 -171.61
N PRO A 298 21.55 0.54 -171.63
CA PRO A 298 21.48 1.40 -170.43
C PRO A 298 20.41 1.03 -169.38
N GLY A 299 19.38 0.27 -169.76
CA GLY A 299 18.30 -0.15 -168.85
C GLY A 299 18.75 -1.12 -167.75
N VAL A 300 19.69 -2.02 -168.04
CA VAL A 300 20.16 -3.04 -167.07
C VAL A 300 20.94 -2.37 -165.95
N ARG A 301 21.92 -1.52 -166.30
CA ARG A 301 22.75 -0.78 -165.34
C ARG A 301 21.93 0.16 -164.44
N LYS A 302 20.85 0.76 -164.98
CA LYS A 302 19.92 1.60 -164.19
C LYS A 302 19.11 0.76 -163.19
N ASN A 303 18.70 -0.44 -163.56
CA ASN A 303 18.00 -1.36 -162.65
C ASN A 303 18.95 -1.95 -161.59
N GLU A 304 20.19 -2.25 -161.96
CA GLU A 304 21.24 -2.75 -161.06
C GLU A 304 21.60 -1.71 -160.00
N ILE A 305 21.89 -0.45 -160.38
CA ILE A 305 22.12 0.65 -159.43
C ILE A 305 20.92 0.86 -158.51
N ARG A 306 19.69 0.74 -159.03
CA ARG A 306 18.46 0.85 -158.23
C ARG A 306 18.28 -0.32 -157.25
N HIS A 307 18.71 -1.52 -157.64
CA HIS A 307 18.72 -2.69 -156.76
C HIS A 307 19.80 -2.54 -155.68
N GLN A 308 21.00 -2.10 -156.05
CA GLN A 308 22.12 -1.90 -155.13
C GLN A 308 21.82 -0.81 -154.11
N ALA A 309 21.24 0.33 -154.52
CA ALA A 309 20.76 1.36 -153.60
C ALA A 309 19.62 0.87 -152.68
N LYS A 310 18.77 -0.07 -153.16
CA LYS A 310 17.75 -0.71 -152.32
C LYS A 310 18.36 -1.69 -151.32
N VAL A 311 19.38 -2.45 -151.71
CA VAL A 311 20.13 -3.34 -150.81
C VAL A 311 20.88 -2.51 -149.76
N GLU A 312 21.62 -1.48 -150.15
CA GLU A 312 22.32 -0.57 -149.24
C GLU A 312 21.35 0.13 -148.26
N ALA A 313 20.16 0.53 -148.73
CA ALA A 313 19.13 1.07 -147.85
C ALA A 313 18.58 0.01 -146.87
N LEU A 314 18.41 -1.25 -147.31
CA LEU A 314 17.99 -2.34 -146.42
C LEU A 314 19.10 -2.71 -145.42
N GLU A 315 20.37 -2.69 -145.82
CA GLU A 315 21.53 -2.91 -144.95
C GLU A 315 21.63 -1.81 -143.89
N LYS A 316 21.45 -0.53 -144.28
CA LYS A 316 21.35 0.59 -143.34
C LYS A 316 20.18 0.42 -142.36
N ASN A 317 18.99 0.02 -142.84
CA ASN A 317 17.86 -0.29 -141.96
C ASN A 317 18.15 -1.47 -141.02
N ILE A 318 18.88 -2.50 -141.47
CA ILE A 318 19.28 -3.65 -140.63
C ILE A 318 20.24 -3.19 -139.52
N ILE A 319 21.25 -2.37 -139.86
CA ILE A 319 22.20 -1.80 -138.90
C ILE A 319 21.48 -0.88 -137.90
N GLU A 320 20.54 -0.06 -138.36
CA GLU A 320 19.73 0.80 -137.49
C GLU A 320 18.86 -0.02 -136.53
N LEU A 321 18.16 -1.05 -137.02
CA LEU A 321 17.37 -1.95 -136.18
C LEU A 321 18.24 -2.76 -135.20
N GLN A 322 19.46 -3.14 -135.59
CA GLN A 322 20.43 -3.78 -134.68
C GLN A 322 20.89 -2.81 -133.58
N SER A 323 21.17 -1.56 -133.94
CA SER A 323 21.54 -0.49 -132.99
C SER A 323 20.40 -0.21 -132.01
N GLN A 324 19.16 -0.06 -132.50
CA GLN A 324 17.97 0.11 -131.67
C GLN A 324 17.73 -1.10 -130.75
N LEU A 325 17.93 -2.33 -131.24
CA LEU A 325 17.81 -3.55 -130.42
C LEU A 325 18.84 -3.59 -129.28
N GLU A 326 20.09 -3.21 -129.57
CA GLU A 326 21.16 -3.18 -128.57
C GLU A 326 20.97 -2.04 -127.56
N GLU A 327 20.46 -0.88 -128.00
CA GLU A 327 20.06 0.20 -127.10
C GLU A 327 18.92 -0.25 -126.17
N GLN A 328 17.91 -0.96 -126.68
CA GLN A 328 16.82 -1.51 -125.86
C GLN A 328 17.31 -2.57 -124.87
N ARG A 329 18.30 -3.41 -125.25
CA ARG A 329 18.97 -4.35 -124.34
C ARG A 329 19.73 -3.61 -123.24
N SER A 330 20.49 -2.58 -123.58
CA SER A 330 21.22 -1.73 -122.63
C SER A 330 20.27 -1.03 -121.64
N ARG A 331 19.20 -0.40 -122.14
CA ARG A 331 18.12 0.19 -121.31
C ARG A 331 17.48 -0.86 -120.39
N THR A 332 17.20 -2.06 -120.90
CA THR A 332 16.66 -3.18 -120.10
C THR A 332 17.62 -3.62 -118.99
N LEU A 333 18.92 -3.68 -119.27
CA LEU A 333 19.94 -4.00 -118.27
C LEU A 333 20.05 -2.92 -117.19
N ALA A 334 20.07 -1.64 -117.58
CA ALA A 334 20.06 -0.51 -116.64
C ALA A 334 18.82 -0.52 -115.73
N LEU A 335 17.64 -0.81 -116.28
CA LEU A 335 16.41 -0.98 -115.52
C LEU A 335 16.46 -2.19 -114.58
N LYS A 336 17.07 -3.31 -114.98
CA LYS A 336 17.28 -4.48 -114.10
C LYS A 336 18.21 -4.17 -112.94
N VAL A 337 19.34 -3.49 -113.19
CA VAL A 337 20.27 -3.04 -112.14
C VAL A 337 19.55 -2.09 -111.17
N ARG A 338 18.84 -1.07 -111.69
CA ARG A 338 18.05 -0.14 -110.86
C ARG A 338 17.01 -0.86 -110.01
N ASN A 339 16.26 -1.81 -110.57
CA ASN A 339 15.29 -2.60 -109.81
C ASN A 339 15.96 -3.46 -108.74
N LYS A 340 17.14 -4.04 -109.01
CA LYS A 340 17.90 -4.79 -108.00
C LYS A 340 18.32 -3.89 -106.84
N THR A 341 18.90 -2.71 -107.13
CA THR A 341 19.31 -1.73 -106.11
C THR A 341 18.12 -1.24 -105.28
N LEU A 342 17.00 -0.87 -105.93
CA LEU A 342 15.77 -0.47 -105.23
C LEU A 342 15.21 -1.61 -104.35
N ASN A 343 15.29 -2.85 -104.81
CA ASN A 343 14.84 -4.00 -104.02
C ASN A 343 15.76 -4.28 -102.82
N GLU A 344 17.09 -4.13 -102.98
CA GLU A 344 18.07 -4.19 -101.88
C GLU A 344 17.83 -3.07 -100.86
N GLU A 345 17.54 -1.85 -101.30
CA GLU A 345 17.16 -0.72 -100.45
C GLU A 345 15.84 -1.01 -99.71
N VAL A 346 14.81 -1.50 -100.38
CA VAL A 346 13.52 -1.89 -99.75
C VAL A 346 13.72 -2.97 -98.69
N VAL A 347 14.54 -4.00 -98.95
CA VAL A 347 14.87 -5.03 -97.95
C VAL A 347 15.61 -4.41 -96.75
N LYS A 348 16.57 -3.51 -96.99
CA LYS A 348 17.28 -2.79 -95.92
C LYS A 348 16.35 -1.93 -95.07
N TYR A 349 15.40 -1.22 -95.69
CA TYR A 349 14.39 -0.44 -94.95
C TYR A 349 13.42 -1.32 -94.17
N LYS A 350 13.04 -2.50 -94.69
CA LYS A 350 12.23 -3.48 -93.95
C LYS A 350 12.96 -4.01 -92.71
N MET A 351 14.21 -4.45 -92.86
CA MET A 351 15.03 -4.89 -91.72
C MET A 351 15.13 -3.80 -90.64
N ARG A 352 15.43 -2.56 -91.06
CA ARG A 352 15.50 -1.42 -90.14
C ARG A 352 14.17 -1.07 -89.48
N SER A 353 13.05 -1.32 -90.15
CA SER A 353 11.71 -1.15 -89.57
C SER A 353 11.47 -2.17 -88.46
N SER A 354 11.80 -3.44 -88.68
CA SER A 354 11.67 -4.49 -87.66
C SER A 354 12.61 -4.28 -86.47
N GLU A 355 13.85 -3.83 -86.70
CA GLU A 355 14.78 -3.46 -85.61
C GLU A 355 14.22 -2.34 -84.71
N LEU A 356 13.53 -1.35 -85.30
CA LEU A 356 12.89 -0.26 -84.56
C LEU A 356 11.60 -0.69 -83.84
N GLU A 357 10.87 -1.66 -84.41
CA GLU A 357 9.69 -2.28 -83.81
C GLU A 357 10.09 -3.09 -82.56
N GLU A 358 11.07 -4.00 -82.67
CA GLU A 358 11.63 -4.75 -81.53
C GLU A 358 12.19 -3.83 -80.44
N GLN A 359 12.86 -2.73 -80.83
CA GLN A 359 13.34 -1.73 -79.87
C GLN A 359 12.19 -1.00 -79.17
N THR A 360 11.08 -0.74 -79.87
CA THR A 360 9.88 -0.12 -79.30
C THR A 360 9.20 -1.05 -78.30
N ASP A 361 9.08 -2.34 -78.63
CA ASP A 361 8.54 -3.36 -77.72
C ASP A 361 9.39 -3.53 -76.45
N TYR A 362 10.71 -3.62 -76.59
CA TYR A 362 11.63 -3.68 -75.45
C TYR A 362 11.50 -2.45 -74.53
N ASN A 363 11.40 -1.26 -75.12
CA ASN A 363 11.17 -0.03 -74.38
C ASN A 363 9.80 -0.04 -73.68
N GLY A 364 8.75 -0.53 -74.35
CA GLY A 364 7.41 -0.71 -73.77
C GLY A 364 7.42 -1.64 -72.56
N ILE A 365 8.03 -2.83 -72.68
CA ILE A 365 8.19 -3.79 -71.58
C ILE A 365 8.96 -3.18 -70.41
N ASN A 366 10.04 -2.44 -70.68
CA ASN A 366 10.83 -1.77 -69.65
C ASN A 366 10.03 -0.67 -68.93
N ILE A 367 9.26 0.14 -69.68
CA ILE A 367 8.36 1.17 -69.11
C ILE A 367 7.29 0.50 -68.23
N SER A 368 6.62 -0.55 -68.70
CA SER A 368 5.63 -1.30 -67.91
C SER A 368 6.25 -1.89 -66.64
N THR A 369 7.43 -2.51 -66.75
CA THR A 369 8.15 -3.09 -65.61
C THR A 369 8.56 -2.04 -64.57
N MET A 370 8.92 -0.84 -65.01
CA MET A 370 9.23 0.29 -64.12
C MET A 370 7.96 0.90 -63.51
N GLY A 371 6.86 0.98 -64.27
CA GLY A 371 5.53 1.35 -63.78
C GLY A 371 5.08 0.46 -62.63
N GLU A 372 5.08 -0.87 -62.83
CA GLU A 372 4.72 -1.83 -61.77
C GLU A 372 5.57 -1.67 -60.49
N LYS A 373 6.86 -1.35 -60.62
CA LYS A 373 7.73 -1.13 -59.45
C LYS A 373 7.34 0.13 -58.69
N LEU A 374 7.02 1.21 -59.40
CA LEU A 374 6.53 2.46 -58.80
C LEU A 374 5.14 2.27 -58.19
N ASP A 375 4.25 1.50 -58.83
CA ASP A 375 2.93 1.16 -58.28
C ASP A 375 3.04 0.34 -57.00
N ARG A 376 3.88 -0.71 -56.98
CA ARG A 376 4.17 -1.51 -55.78
C ARG A 376 4.76 -0.64 -54.66
N GLN A 377 5.66 0.29 -54.99
CA GLN A 377 6.26 1.19 -54.00
C GLN A 377 5.23 2.20 -53.45
N ARG A 378 4.38 2.78 -54.30
CA ARG A 378 3.27 3.66 -53.87
C ARG A 378 2.35 2.91 -52.92
N PHE A 379 1.89 1.71 -53.31
CA PHE A 379 1.01 0.89 -52.50
C PHE A 379 1.61 0.58 -51.12
N GLN A 380 2.90 0.22 -51.05
CA GLN A 380 3.59 -0.01 -49.77
C GLN A 380 3.62 1.23 -48.85
N TYR A 381 3.80 2.44 -49.41
CA TYR A 381 3.74 3.67 -48.61
C TYR A 381 2.31 4.00 -48.20
N GLU A 382 1.33 3.77 -49.07
CA GLU A 382 -0.10 3.99 -48.81
C GLU A 382 -0.61 3.07 -47.69
N THR A 383 -0.32 1.76 -47.76
CA THR A 383 -0.61 0.81 -46.67
C THR A 383 0.04 1.24 -45.36
N ARG A 384 1.32 1.62 -45.36
CA ARG A 384 2.00 2.08 -44.13
C ARG A 384 1.38 3.36 -43.56
N LEU A 385 0.89 4.27 -44.39
CA LEU A 385 0.20 5.48 -43.94
C LEU A 385 -1.17 5.14 -43.33
N ASP A 386 -1.89 4.18 -43.88
CA ASP A 386 -3.18 3.71 -43.34
C ASP A 386 -3.02 2.89 -42.05
N ASP A 387 -1.98 2.06 -41.95
CA ASP A 387 -1.59 1.40 -40.69
C ASP A 387 -1.31 2.45 -39.60
N MET A 388 -0.51 3.48 -39.91
CA MET A 388 -0.22 4.58 -38.99
C MET A 388 -1.46 5.40 -38.61
N ARG A 389 -2.42 5.60 -39.53
CA ARG A 389 -3.71 6.27 -39.25
C ARG A 389 -4.56 5.42 -38.31
N SER A 390 -4.63 4.10 -38.55
CA SER A 390 -5.33 3.14 -37.70
C SER A 390 -4.75 3.10 -36.28
N ASP A 391 -3.42 3.04 -36.17
CA ASP A 391 -2.70 3.13 -34.89
C ASP A 391 -2.98 4.45 -34.18
N LEU A 392 -2.93 5.60 -34.87
CA LEU A 392 -3.26 6.90 -34.28
C LEU A 392 -4.71 6.98 -33.77
N THR A 393 -5.67 6.41 -34.50
CA THR A 393 -7.07 6.32 -34.06
C THR A 393 -7.19 5.46 -32.80
N ARG A 394 -6.62 4.25 -32.79
CA ARG A 394 -6.63 3.36 -31.62
C ARG A 394 -5.98 4.01 -30.39
N MET A 395 -4.80 4.62 -30.55
CA MET A 395 -4.12 5.34 -29.47
C MET A 395 -4.94 6.54 -28.95
N THR A 396 -5.72 7.18 -29.82
CA THR A 396 -6.62 8.28 -29.44
C THR A 396 -7.80 7.77 -28.62
N GLU A 397 -8.43 6.66 -29.04
CA GLU A 397 -9.51 6.00 -28.29
C GLU A 397 -9.04 5.48 -26.93
N GLU A 398 -7.88 4.83 -26.87
CA GLU A 398 -7.24 4.37 -25.63
C GLU A 398 -6.97 5.54 -24.66
N ARG A 399 -6.39 6.64 -25.16
CA ARG A 399 -6.16 7.87 -24.38
C ARG A 399 -7.47 8.46 -23.85
N ASP A 400 -8.51 8.52 -24.68
CA ASP A 400 -9.78 9.14 -24.30
C ASP A 400 -10.60 8.24 -23.35
N ASN A 401 -10.43 6.92 -23.42
CA ASN A 401 -10.92 5.98 -22.42
C ASN A 401 -10.18 6.14 -21.08
N ALA A 402 -8.85 6.20 -21.09
CA ALA A 402 -8.04 6.41 -19.88
C ALA A 402 -8.33 7.76 -19.22
N ARG A 403 -8.56 8.82 -20.01
CA ARG A 403 -9.01 10.12 -19.53
C ARG A 403 -10.35 10.05 -18.81
N ARG A 404 -11.35 9.37 -19.39
CA ARG A 404 -12.67 9.18 -18.76
C ARG A 404 -12.56 8.42 -17.43
N GLN A 405 -11.73 7.38 -17.36
CA GLN A 405 -11.46 6.66 -16.10
C GLN A 405 -10.79 7.54 -15.04
N LEU A 406 -9.87 8.43 -15.43
CA LEU A 406 -9.24 9.38 -14.52
C LEU A 406 -10.25 10.43 -14.00
N GLU A 407 -11.12 10.92 -14.85
CA GLU A 407 -12.21 11.85 -14.48
C GLU A 407 -13.21 11.18 -13.51
N GLU A 408 -13.58 9.91 -13.74
CA GLU A 408 -14.42 9.10 -12.85
C GLU A 408 -13.76 8.86 -11.47
N LEU A 409 -12.49 8.44 -11.45
CA LEU A 409 -11.71 8.26 -10.21
C LEU A 409 -11.55 9.57 -9.43
N SER A 410 -11.36 10.69 -10.12
CA SER A 410 -11.29 12.03 -9.51
C SER A 410 -12.63 12.43 -8.88
N GLY A 411 -13.75 12.14 -9.56
CA GLY A 411 -15.10 12.34 -9.02
C GLY A 411 -15.36 11.55 -7.73
N MET A 412 -15.07 10.25 -7.74
CA MET A 412 -15.18 9.41 -6.54
C MET A 412 -14.26 9.87 -5.40
N HIS A 413 -13.04 10.35 -5.71
CA HIS A 413 -12.14 10.88 -4.70
C HIS A 413 -12.72 12.13 -4.03
N LEU A 414 -13.33 13.05 -4.80
CA LEU A 414 -13.98 14.25 -4.28
C LEU A 414 -15.23 13.92 -3.44
N GLU A 415 -16.03 12.92 -3.82
CA GLU A 415 -17.16 12.43 -3.02
C GLU A 415 -16.70 11.82 -1.68
N LEU A 416 -15.62 11.03 -1.70
CA LEU A 416 -15.01 10.50 -0.48
C LEU A 416 -14.43 11.61 0.41
N GLU A 417 -13.74 12.59 -0.16
CA GLU A 417 -13.15 13.72 0.58
C GLU A 417 -14.23 14.60 1.23
N THR A 418 -15.31 14.89 0.51
CA THR A 418 -16.46 15.64 1.06
C THR A 418 -17.18 14.85 2.15
N THR A 419 -17.37 13.54 1.98
CA THR A 419 -17.91 12.66 3.02
C THR A 419 -17.02 12.64 4.27
N LEU A 420 -15.70 12.56 4.11
CA LEU A 420 -14.74 12.56 5.21
C LEU A 420 -14.83 13.87 6.01
N LYS A 421 -14.81 15.02 5.33
CA LYS A 421 -15.00 16.35 5.96
C LYS A 421 -16.31 16.45 6.74
N GLN A 422 -17.41 15.89 6.22
CA GLN A 422 -18.68 15.84 6.95
C GLN A 422 -18.59 14.98 8.23
N LYS A 423 -17.85 13.86 8.19
CA LYS A 423 -17.62 13.01 9.38
C LYS A 423 -16.73 13.72 10.40
N ASP A 424 -15.72 14.47 9.98
CA ASP A 424 -14.85 15.24 10.88
C ASP A 424 -15.63 16.34 11.63
N VAL A 425 -16.54 17.04 10.95
CA VAL A 425 -17.45 18.01 11.59
C VAL A 425 -18.35 17.33 12.62
N ALA A 426 -18.93 16.16 12.28
CA ALA A 426 -19.76 15.39 13.19
C ALA A 426 -18.98 14.87 14.41
N LEU A 427 -17.74 14.40 14.22
CA LEU A 427 -16.84 13.99 15.29
C LEU A 427 -16.49 15.15 16.23
N THR A 428 -16.21 16.34 15.67
CA THR A 428 -15.92 17.55 16.44
C THR A 428 -17.13 17.94 17.31
N SER A 429 -18.34 17.93 16.75
CA SER A 429 -19.59 18.19 17.49
C SER A 429 -19.83 17.19 18.62
N LEU A 430 -19.57 15.89 18.39
CA LEU A 430 -19.65 14.87 19.43
C LEU A 430 -18.60 15.06 20.53
N GLN A 431 -17.36 15.44 20.19
CA GLN A 431 -16.31 15.74 21.17
C GLN A 431 -16.70 16.93 22.06
N ASP A 432 -17.28 17.98 21.51
CA ASP A 432 -17.74 19.14 22.30
C ASP A 432 -18.94 18.80 23.18
N MET A 433 -19.85 17.92 22.72
CA MET A 433 -20.91 17.36 23.56
C MET A 433 -20.35 16.53 24.73
N VAL A 434 -19.34 15.70 24.50
CA VAL A 434 -18.66 14.93 25.56
C VAL A 434 -18.01 15.87 26.57
N LYS A 435 -17.25 16.88 26.13
CA LYS A 435 -16.66 17.90 27.03
C LYS A 435 -17.72 18.59 27.88
N LYS A 436 -18.87 18.95 27.29
CA LYS A 436 -19.98 19.56 28.03
C LYS A 436 -20.51 18.60 29.10
N LEU A 437 -20.77 17.34 28.76
CA LEU A 437 -21.25 16.33 29.72
C LEU A 437 -20.23 16.08 30.85
N GLU A 438 -18.93 16.08 30.55
CA GLU A 438 -17.87 16.00 31.56
C GLU A 438 -17.84 17.23 32.49
N MET A 439 -18.09 18.43 31.95
CA MET A 439 -18.21 19.66 32.75
C MET A 439 -19.44 19.62 33.65
N ASP A 440 -20.61 19.27 33.10
CA ASP A 440 -21.87 19.15 33.82
C ASP A 440 -21.75 18.10 34.95
N LEU A 441 -21.18 16.92 34.67
CA LEU A 441 -20.92 15.88 35.66
C LEU A 441 -19.97 16.34 36.77
N ARG A 442 -18.90 17.07 36.42
CA ARG A 442 -17.94 17.62 37.40
C ARG A 442 -18.59 18.67 38.29
N ALA A 443 -19.46 19.53 37.74
CA ALA A 443 -20.22 20.51 38.50
C ALA A 443 -21.20 19.83 39.47
N LEU A 444 -21.95 18.83 39.00
CA LEU A 444 -22.91 18.08 39.80
C LEU A 444 -22.22 17.28 40.94
N SER A 445 -21.07 16.67 40.64
CA SER A 445 -20.21 16.01 41.64
C SER A 445 -19.68 16.99 42.68
N GLY A 446 -19.26 18.19 42.26
CA GLY A 446 -18.78 19.25 43.15
C GLY A 446 -19.88 19.78 44.09
N GLY A 447 -21.08 20.00 43.55
CA GLY A 447 -22.26 20.39 44.34
C GLY A 447 -22.62 19.33 45.38
N PHE A 448 -22.70 18.05 44.98
CA PHE A 448 -22.96 16.94 45.90
C PHE A 448 -21.94 16.85 47.04
N LEU A 449 -20.64 16.99 46.74
CA LEU A 449 -19.57 16.98 47.75
C LEU A 449 -19.63 18.20 48.68
N PHE A 450 -20.08 19.36 48.18
CA PHE A 450 -20.30 20.55 49.00
C PHE A 450 -21.47 20.34 49.97
N SER A 451 -22.63 19.87 49.48
CA SER A 451 -23.78 19.52 50.32
C SER A 451 -23.42 18.47 51.39
N CYS A 452 -22.71 17.40 51.02
CA CYS A 452 -22.23 16.39 51.97
C CYS A 452 -21.17 16.90 52.96
N ARG A 453 -20.59 18.08 52.75
CA ARG A 453 -19.68 18.73 53.71
C ARG A 453 -20.43 19.65 54.66
N GLU A 454 -21.48 20.32 54.18
CA GLU A 454 -22.27 21.24 55.00
C GLU A 454 -23.19 20.49 55.97
N PHE A 455 -23.95 19.50 55.49
CA PHE A 455 -24.80 18.63 56.35
C PHE A 455 -24.03 18.05 57.55
N ARG A 456 -22.81 17.52 57.31
CA ARG A 456 -21.98 16.97 58.40
C ARG A 456 -21.58 18.02 59.44
N LYS A 457 -21.40 19.30 59.09
CA LYS A 457 -21.09 20.34 60.09
C LYS A 457 -22.29 20.59 61.00
N GLU A 458 -23.49 20.71 60.42
CA GLU A 458 -24.72 21.00 61.15
C GLU A 458 -25.05 19.88 62.14
N GLU A 459 -24.93 18.61 61.71
CA GLU A 459 -25.09 17.45 62.59
C GLU A 459 -24.11 17.46 63.78
N PHE A 460 -22.82 17.76 63.56
CA PHE A 460 -21.85 17.83 64.65
C PHE A 460 -22.10 19.00 65.63
N VAL A 461 -22.62 20.14 65.15
CA VAL A 461 -22.98 21.26 66.03
C VAL A 461 -24.18 20.90 66.90
N GLY A 462 -25.25 20.33 66.33
CA GLY A 462 -26.42 19.91 67.10
C GLY A 462 -26.11 18.87 68.19
N ILE A 463 -25.21 17.92 67.90
CA ILE A 463 -24.75 16.92 68.89
C ILE A 463 -23.95 17.60 70.02
N LEU A 464 -23.10 18.58 69.72
CA LEU A 464 -22.32 19.29 70.74
C LEU A 464 -23.20 20.11 71.69
N ASP A 465 -24.19 20.82 71.16
CA ASP A 465 -25.12 21.62 71.96
C ASP A 465 -25.97 20.72 72.88
N ALA A 466 -26.45 19.57 72.37
CA ALA A 466 -27.19 18.59 73.17
C ALA A 466 -26.36 18.01 74.34
N LEU A 467 -25.10 17.67 74.08
CA LEU A 467 -24.18 17.15 75.11
C LEU A 467 -23.83 18.21 76.17
N GLU A 468 -23.70 19.48 75.78
CA GLU A 468 -23.48 20.57 76.73
C GLU A 468 -24.72 20.82 77.61
N VAL A 469 -25.94 20.69 77.07
CA VAL A 469 -27.18 20.74 77.86
C VAL A 469 -27.23 19.58 78.88
N GLU A 470 -26.97 18.34 78.45
CA GLU A 470 -26.98 17.17 79.35
C GLU A 470 -25.94 17.28 80.48
N LYS A 471 -24.72 17.72 80.15
CA LYS A 471 -23.66 18.03 81.12
C LYS A 471 -24.12 19.05 82.17
N ASN A 472 -24.81 20.12 81.75
CA ASN A 472 -25.33 21.14 82.66
C ASN A 472 -26.45 20.58 83.56
N GLN A 473 -27.32 19.72 83.03
CA GLN A 473 -28.34 18.98 83.80
C GLN A 473 -27.71 18.10 84.89
N LEU A 474 -26.65 17.36 84.55
CA LEU A 474 -25.91 16.48 85.46
C LEU A 474 -25.16 17.26 86.56
N MET A 475 -24.60 18.43 86.24
CA MET A 475 -24.00 19.31 87.26
C MET A 475 -25.05 19.83 88.27
N LEU A 476 -26.24 20.22 87.81
CA LEU A 476 -27.35 20.64 88.68
C LEU A 476 -27.81 19.50 89.60
N LEU A 477 -27.97 18.29 89.07
CA LEU A 477 -28.32 17.11 89.87
C LEU A 477 -27.24 16.81 90.92
N THR A 478 -25.96 16.83 90.52
CA THR A 478 -24.82 16.61 91.42
C THR A 478 -24.78 17.65 92.55
N LYS A 479 -25.09 18.91 92.25
CA LYS A 479 -25.19 19.97 93.26
C LYS A 479 -26.32 19.68 94.27
N SER A 480 -27.52 19.34 93.78
CA SER A 480 -28.68 19.03 94.64
C SER A 480 -28.45 17.81 95.53
N LEU A 481 -27.79 16.77 95.02
CA LEU A 481 -27.42 15.59 95.80
C LEU A 481 -26.41 15.93 96.91
N ASN A 482 -25.40 16.76 96.62
CA ASN A 482 -24.44 17.22 97.63
C ASN A 482 -25.10 18.07 98.74
N GLU A 483 -26.01 18.97 98.37
CA GLU A 483 -26.81 19.76 99.33
C GLU A 483 -27.66 18.84 100.22
N ARG A 484 -28.32 17.82 99.63
CA ARG A 484 -29.10 16.82 100.37
C ARG A 484 -28.24 16.00 101.33
N ILE A 485 -27.03 15.58 100.91
CA ILE A 485 -26.07 14.88 101.76
C ILE A 485 -25.59 15.76 102.93
N ALA A 486 -25.36 17.06 102.71
CA ALA A 486 -24.99 17.98 103.79
C ALA A 486 -26.12 18.14 104.82
N VAL A 487 -27.37 18.23 104.36
CA VAL A 487 -28.56 18.26 105.25
C VAL A 487 -28.68 16.96 106.06
N GLU A 488 -28.51 15.79 105.45
CA GLU A 488 -28.56 14.52 106.21
C GLU A 488 -27.39 14.35 107.19
N ARG A 489 -26.18 14.84 106.86
CA ARG A 489 -25.05 14.85 107.80
C ARG A 489 -25.35 15.66 109.05
N THR A 490 -25.84 16.90 108.89
CA THR A 490 -26.18 17.77 110.03
C THR A 490 -27.33 17.21 110.89
N LYS A 491 -28.35 16.57 110.30
CA LYS A 491 -29.37 15.83 111.04
C LYS A 491 -28.78 14.67 111.85
N ASN A 492 -27.91 13.87 111.24
CA ASN A 492 -27.29 12.72 111.88
C ASN A 492 -26.36 13.14 113.04
N GLU A 493 -25.60 14.23 112.88
CA GLU A 493 -24.82 14.84 113.97
C GLU A 493 -25.72 15.27 115.13
N GLY A 494 -26.85 15.91 114.85
CA GLY A 494 -27.85 16.25 115.87
C GLY A 494 -28.42 15.02 116.61
N ILE A 495 -28.74 13.95 115.89
CA ILE A 495 -29.20 12.68 116.49
C ILE A 495 -28.10 12.01 117.32
N GLN A 496 -26.82 12.07 116.89
CA GLN A 496 -25.70 11.57 117.68
C GLN A 496 -25.50 12.37 118.96
N GLU A 497 -25.63 13.71 118.92
CA GLU A 497 -25.53 14.56 120.10
C GLU A 497 -26.66 14.28 121.11
N GLN A 498 -27.89 14.08 120.65
CA GLN A 498 -29.02 13.67 121.50
C GLN A 498 -28.79 12.27 122.11
N ASN A 499 -28.29 11.31 121.34
CA ASN A 499 -27.90 10.00 121.86
C ASN A 499 -26.78 10.09 122.92
N ALA A 500 -25.79 10.97 122.74
CA ALA A 500 -24.74 11.21 123.74
C ALA A 500 -25.33 11.80 125.04
N LYS A 501 -26.24 12.78 124.94
CA LYS A 501 -26.97 13.37 126.07
C LYS A 501 -27.78 12.31 126.83
N LEU A 502 -28.48 11.42 126.11
CA LEU A 502 -29.25 10.32 126.70
C LEU A 502 -28.35 9.28 127.38
N LYS A 503 -27.25 8.85 126.75
CA LYS A 503 -26.25 7.94 127.36
C LYS A 503 -25.69 8.52 128.66
N ALA A 504 -25.29 9.80 128.66
CA ALA A 504 -24.82 10.47 129.87
C ALA A 504 -25.88 10.57 130.98
N ARG A 505 -27.17 10.70 130.64
CA ARG A 505 -28.27 10.62 131.60
C ARG A 505 -28.44 9.22 132.17
N ILE A 506 -28.36 8.18 131.33
CA ILE A 506 -28.44 6.77 131.75
C ILE A 506 -27.31 6.46 132.74
N SER A 507 -26.05 6.76 132.41
CA SER A 507 -24.92 6.50 133.32
C SER A 507 -25.01 7.23 134.67
N ARG A 508 -25.65 8.42 134.72
CA ARG A 508 -25.96 9.09 136.00
C ARG A 508 -27.05 8.37 136.81
N MET A 509 -28.05 7.78 136.14
CA MET A 509 -29.07 6.99 136.84
C MET A 509 -28.50 5.65 137.33
N GLU A 510 -27.68 4.98 136.53
CA GLU A 510 -26.94 3.77 136.94
C GLU A 510 -26.03 4.04 138.15
N ALA A 511 -25.35 5.19 138.20
CA ALA A 511 -24.54 5.58 139.36
C ALA A 511 -25.39 5.75 140.63
N LYS A 512 -26.57 6.38 140.53
CA LYS A 512 -27.52 6.49 141.65
C LYS A 512 -28.09 5.14 142.08
N ILE A 513 -28.37 4.24 141.13
CA ILE A 513 -28.81 2.87 141.45
C ILE A 513 -27.73 2.15 142.26
N ARG A 514 -26.47 2.18 141.82
CA ARG A 514 -25.34 1.59 142.57
C ARG A 514 -25.13 2.22 143.96
N GLU A 515 -25.42 3.51 144.12
CA GLU A 515 -25.36 4.18 145.41
C GLU A 515 -26.50 3.72 146.35
N MET A 516 -27.73 3.62 145.85
CA MET A 516 -28.87 3.08 146.60
C MET A 516 -28.71 1.59 146.94
N GLU A 517 -28.16 0.78 146.03
CA GLU A 517 -27.81 -0.63 146.27
C GLU A 517 -26.81 -0.75 147.43
N LYS A 518 -25.75 0.06 147.41
CA LYS A 518 -24.75 0.12 148.50
C LYS A 518 -25.34 0.58 149.83
N GLU A 519 -26.26 1.56 149.82
CA GLU A 519 -26.94 2.00 151.04
C GLU A 519 -27.90 0.93 151.58
N LEU A 520 -28.58 0.19 150.69
CA LEU A 520 -29.42 -0.96 151.05
C LEU A 520 -28.59 -2.08 151.69
N ASP A 521 -27.41 -2.38 151.16
CA ASP A 521 -26.49 -3.35 151.76
C ASP A 521 -26.05 -2.93 153.16
N VAL A 522 -25.67 -1.66 153.35
CA VAL A 522 -25.31 -1.10 154.68
C VAL A 522 -26.49 -1.16 155.65
N GLN A 523 -27.72 -0.91 155.19
CA GLN A 523 -28.93 -1.10 156.00
C GLN A 523 -29.18 -2.58 156.32
N SER A 524 -28.90 -3.50 155.39
CA SER A 524 -28.98 -4.94 155.62
C SER A 524 -27.99 -5.39 156.69
N ASP A 525 -26.76 -4.88 156.66
CA ASP A 525 -25.71 -5.22 157.63
C ASP A 525 -25.97 -4.57 158.99
N LYS A 526 -26.53 -3.36 159.05
CA LYS A 526 -27.07 -2.78 160.29
C LYS A 526 -28.15 -3.70 160.89
N LYS A 527 -29.13 -4.15 160.09
CA LYS A 527 -30.16 -5.11 160.54
C LYS A 527 -29.55 -6.43 161.04
N LYS A 528 -28.62 -7.04 160.28
CA LYS A 528 -27.90 -8.26 160.71
C LYS A 528 -27.09 -8.05 162.00
N ARG A 529 -26.53 -6.85 162.22
CA ARG A 529 -25.79 -6.52 163.46
C ARG A 529 -26.73 -6.41 164.66
N THR A 530 -27.87 -5.74 164.51
CA THR A 530 -28.91 -5.64 165.55
C THR A 530 -29.49 -7.02 165.87
N GLN A 531 -29.73 -7.85 164.85
CA GLN A 531 -30.18 -9.25 164.98
C GLN A 531 -29.21 -10.05 165.87
N ARG A 532 -27.90 -10.04 165.58
CA ARG A 532 -26.87 -10.73 166.39
C ARG A 532 -26.82 -10.24 167.85
N MET A 533 -27.06 -8.94 168.09
CA MET A 533 -27.11 -8.40 169.46
C MET A 533 -28.33 -8.92 170.24
N ALA A 534 -29.49 -9.07 169.58
CA ALA A 534 -30.68 -9.64 170.20
C ALA A 534 -30.52 -11.14 170.50
N GLU A 535 -29.86 -11.89 169.60
CA GLU A 535 -29.53 -13.31 169.79
C GLU A 535 -28.54 -13.52 170.95
N TYR A 536 -27.51 -12.68 171.07
CA TYR A 536 -26.57 -12.71 172.18
C TYR A 536 -27.21 -12.34 173.54
N ALA A 537 -28.11 -11.35 173.56
CA ALA A 537 -28.88 -11.03 174.77
C ALA A 537 -29.78 -12.19 175.21
N SER A 538 -30.32 -12.95 174.25
CA SER A 538 -31.17 -14.12 174.53
C SER A 538 -30.38 -15.29 175.12
N SER A 539 -29.13 -15.51 174.66
CA SER A 539 -28.31 -16.67 175.07
C SER A 539 -27.83 -16.63 176.54
N LEU A 540 -27.72 -15.45 177.14
CA LEU A 540 -27.35 -15.27 178.56
C LEU A 540 -28.45 -15.65 179.57
N SER A 541 -29.68 -15.92 179.11
CA SER A 541 -30.85 -16.05 180.00
C SER A 541 -31.19 -17.48 180.47
N ARG A 542 -30.48 -18.52 180.03
CA ARG A 542 -30.74 -19.91 180.43
C ARG A 542 -29.45 -20.73 180.65
N SER A 543 -29.37 -21.37 181.81
CA SER A 543 -28.29 -22.29 182.18
C SER A 543 -28.87 -23.53 182.89
N SER A 544 -28.15 -24.65 182.76
CA SER A 544 -28.26 -25.91 183.52
C SER A 544 -29.05 -27.11 182.92
N LEU A 545 -28.31 -28.22 182.82
CA LEU A 545 -28.64 -29.65 182.92
C LEU A 545 -29.34 -30.46 181.79
N ASN A 546 -28.71 -31.62 181.56
CA ASN A 546 -29.16 -32.90 180.95
C ASN A 546 -29.58 -32.98 179.47
N GLY A 547 -28.65 -33.46 178.63
CA GLY A 547 -28.61 -34.90 178.32
C GLY A 547 -29.24 -35.43 177.02
N SER A 548 -28.38 -35.96 176.15
CA SER A 548 -28.55 -37.19 175.34
C SER A 548 -29.13 -37.15 173.89
N ILE A 549 -28.18 -37.10 172.93
CA ILE A 549 -28.01 -38.01 171.76
C ILE A 549 -29.13 -38.15 170.70
N GLY A 550 -28.72 -37.92 169.43
CA GLY A 550 -29.38 -38.38 168.19
C GLY A 550 -29.97 -37.24 167.35
N SER A 551 -29.64 -37.04 166.07
CA SER A 551 -28.74 -37.77 165.15
C SER A 551 -28.09 -36.80 164.13
N PHE A 552 -27.02 -37.22 163.47
CA PHE A 552 -26.25 -36.42 162.51
C PHE A 552 -26.93 -36.32 161.12
N SER A 553 -26.67 -35.22 160.41
CA SER A 553 -25.94 -35.25 159.12
C SER A 553 -25.52 -33.85 158.66
N PHE A 554 -24.27 -33.73 158.21
CA PHE A 554 -23.81 -32.68 157.31
C PHE A 554 -24.25 -33.05 155.89
N ASP A 555 -24.51 -32.07 155.02
CA ASP A 555 -23.76 -32.02 153.76
C ASP A 555 -23.82 -30.65 153.08
N ASN A 556 -22.74 -30.32 152.39
CA ASN A 556 -22.56 -29.07 151.65
C ASN A 556 -22.13 -29.41 150.22
N GLN A 557 -23.05 -29.30 149.27
CA GLN A 557 -22.67 -29.23 147.86
C GLN A 557 -23.74 -28.60 146.96
N SER A 558 -23.25 -27.93 145.94
CA SER A 558 -24.01 -27.32 144.85
C SER A 558 -24.70 -28.37 143.97
N LEU A 559 -25.97 -28.16 143.61
CA LEU A 559 -26.37 -28.04 142.21
C LEU A 559 -27.82 -27.53 142.04
N TYR A 560 -28.03 -26.90 140.89
CA TYR A 560 -29.25 -26.81 140.09
C TYR A 560 -30.55 -27.51 140.55
N GLN A 561 -31.61 -26.69 140.58
CA GLN A 561 -32.94 -26.92 139.96
C GLN A 561 -34.02 -27.79 140.64
N SER A 562 -35.25 -27.28 140.51
CA SER A 562 -36.52 -28.01 140.33
C SER A 562 -37.32 -28.53 141.53
N ALA A 563 -38.58 -28.06 141.61
CA ALA A 563 -39.78 -28.88 141.75
C ALA A 563 -40.98 -28.06 141.22
N SER A 564 -42.01 -28.63 140.58
CA SER A 564 -42.49 -30.01 140.67
C SER A 564 -43.04 -30.56 139.35
N THR A 565 -42.91 -31.86 139.19
CA THR A 565 -43.56 -32.71 138.17
C THR A 565 -44.60 -33.60 138.83
N LEU A 566 -45.67 -33.95 138.11
CA LEU A 566 -46.40 -35.20 138.35
C LEU A 566 -46.81 -35.86 137.03
N ASN A 567 -46.82 -37.20 137.06
CA ASN A 567 -47.06 -38.08 135.92
C ASN A 567 -48.55 -38.18 135.55
N SER A 568 -48.89 -38.51 134.31
CA SER A 568 -49.27 -39.91 133.96
C SER A 568 -49.83 -40.08 132.54
N LEU A 569 -49.81 -41.35 132.11
CA LEU A 569 -50.17 -41.97 130.84
C LEU A 569 -51.33 -41.36 130.02
N ASN A 570 -51.02 -41.17 128.72
CA ASN A 570 -51.79 -41.70 127.58
C ASN A 570 -53.22 -41.16 127.34
N ILE A 571 -53.34 -40.03 126.62
CA ILE A 571 -54.45 -39.69 125.69
C ILE A 571 -54.00 -38.54 124.75
N SER A 572 -54.46 -38.58 123.49
CA SER A 572 -54.44 -37.51 122.47
C SER A 572 -53.08 -37.07 121.88
N ALA A 573 -53.07 -36.84 120.57
CA ALA A 573 -51.88 -36.48 119.77
C ALA A 573 -51.56 -34.97 119.74
N GLU A 574 -52.31 -34.16 120.50
CA GLU A 574 -52.39 -32.70 120.33
C GLU A 574 -51.09 -31.88 120.46
N PRO A 575 -50.20 -32.07 121.46
CA PRO A 575 -49.08 -31.14 121.63
C PRO A 575 -48.05 -31.23 120.48
N LYS A 576 -47.88 -32.42 119.90
CA LYS A 576 -46.98 -32.60 118.74
C LYS A 576 -47.61 -32.09 117.44
N THR A 577 -48.94 -32.14 117.32
CA THR A 577 -49.63 -31.51 116.18
C THR A 577 -49.66 -29.99 116.30
N GLU A 578 -49.75 -29.42 117.50
CA GLU A 578 -49.75 -27.96 117.69
C GLU A 578 -48.36 -27.36 117.37
N ASP A 579 -47.26 -28.00 117.80
CA ASP A 579 -45.90 -27.57 117.41
C ASP A 579 -45.65 -27.71 115.89
N LEU A 580 -46.13 -28.79 115.25
CA LEU A 580 -46.04 -28.96 113.80
C LEU A 580 -46.92 -27.97 113.04
N LYS A 581 -48.08 -27.61 113.58
CA LYS A 581 -49.00 -26.60 113.06
C LYS A 581 -48.40 -25.21 113.15
N ASN A 582 -47.78 -24.84 114.28
CA ASN A 582 -47.06 -23.58 114.43
C ASN A 582 -45.85 -23.49 113.47
N GLN A 583 -45.12 -24.59 113.26
CA GLN A 583 -44.04 -24.62 112.26
C GLN A 583 -44.57 -24.55 110.81
N LEU A 584 -45.72 -25.17 110.53
CA LEU A 584 -46.38 -25.09 109.24
C LEU A 584 -46.89 -23.67 108.96
N GLU A 585 -47.48 -23.01 109.96
CA GLU A 585 -47.97 -21.62 109.89
C GLU A 585 -46.81 -20.64 109.66
N LEU A 586 -45.71 -20.76 110.41
CA LEU A 586 -44.50 -19.97 110.18
C LEU A 586 -43.86 -20.25 108.80
N ALA A 587 -43.94 -21.49 108.30
CA ALA A 587 -43.50 -21.83 106.95
C ALA A 587 -44.42 -21.24 105.88
N GLN A 588 -45.73 -21.23 106.10
CA GLN A 588 -46.73 -20.60 105.23
C GLN A 588 -46.56 -19.08 105.19
N GLU A 589 -46.36 -18.42 106.33
CA GLU A 589 -46.08 -16.99 106.42
C GLU A 589 -44.76 -16.64 105.72
N LYS A 590 -43.72 -17.46 105.89
CA LYS A 590 -42.44 -17.30 105.18
C LYS A 590 -42.59 -17.51 103.66
N ILE A 591 -43.43 -18.45 103.23
CA ILE A 591 -43.75 -18.64 101.80
C ILE A 591 -44.51 -17.41 101.29
N ALA A 592 -45.54 -16.94 101.98
CA ALA A 592 -46.32 -15.76 101.60
C ALA A 592 -45.44 -14.52 101.45
N MET A 593 -44.56 -14.22 102.42
CA MET A 593 -43.62 -13.10 102.34
C MET A 593 -42.61 -13.24 101.20
N LEU A 594 -42.14 -14.46 100.89
CA LEU A 594 -41.26 -14.69 99.75
C LEU A 594 -41.99 -14.60 98.41
N THR A 595 -43.26 -14.98 98.34
CA THR A 595 -44.14 -14.81 97.17
C THR A 595 -44.42 -13.32 96.93
N GLU A 596 -44.87 -12.59 97.94
CA GLU A 596 -45.12 -11.13 97.85
C GLU A 596 -43.86 -10.37 97.42
N LYS A 597 -42.69 -10.75 97.95
CA LYS A 597 -41.41 -10.18 97.54
C LYS A 597 -41.01 -10.54 96.10
N LEU A 598 -41.33 -11.76 95.65
CA LEU A 598 -41.10 -12.17 94.26
C LEU A 598 -42.02 -11.41 93.31
N ASP A 599 -43.29 -11.24 93.66
CA ASP A 599 -44.28 -10.50 92.88
C ASP A 599 -43.87 -9.02 92.76
N TYR A 600 -43.46 -8.37 93.87
CA TYR A 600 -42.98 -6.99 93.87
C TYR A 600 -41.73 -6.79 92.97
N ILE A 601 -40.75 -7.70 93.05
CA ILE A 601 -39.56 -7.67 92.17
C ILE A 601 -39.94 -7.93 90.71
N THR A 602 -40.93 -8.77 90.46
CA THR A 602 -41.42 -9.07 89.10
C THR A 602 -42.14 -7.87 88.51
N GLU A 603 -42.96 -7.17 89.29
CA GLU A 603 -43.66 -5.94 88.89
C GLU A 603 -42.69 -4.78 88.66
N GLU A 604 -41.65 -4.63 89.51
CA GLU A 604 -40.55 -3.69 89.30
C GLU A 604 -39.83 -3.98 87.97
N LYS A 605 -39.49 -5.24 87.68
CA LYS A 605 -38.82 -5.63 86.43
C LYS A 605 -39.71 -5.46 85.18
N ILE A 606 -41.01 -5.68 85.29
CA ILE A 606 -41.97 -5.38 84.21
C ILE A 606 -42.08 -3.87 83.98
N SER A 607 -42.00 -3.07 85.05
CA SER A 607 -42.03 -1.60 84.97
C SER A 607 -40.75 -1.04 84.34
N ASP A 608 -39.57 -1.54 84.74
CA ASP A 608 -38.28 -1.24 84.09
C ASP A 608 -38.31 -1.55 82.60
N ALA A 609 -38.83 -2.73 82.22
CA ALA A 609 -38.92 -3.15 80.82
C ALA A 609 -39.83 -2.24 79.98
N LYS A 610 -40.99 -1.84 80.53
CA LYS A 610 -41.90 -0.87 79.88
C LYS A 610 -41.25 0.49 79.72
N LEU A 611 -40.57 1.00 80.76
CA LEU A 611 -39.88 2.29 80.70
C LEU A 611 -38.76 2.28 79.64
N PHE A 612 -38.03 1.17 79.51
CA PHE A 612 -37.02 1.00 78.46
C PHE A 612 -37.65 0.95 77.06
N GLU A 613 -38.76 0.23 76.88
CA GLU A 613 -39.49 0.15 75.61
C GLU A 613 -40.07 1.52 75.20
N GLU A 614 -40.68 2.25 76.13
CA GLU A 614 -41.16 3.62 75.93
C GLU A 614 -40.01 4.57 75.56
N THR A 615 -38.87 4.47 76.25
CA THR A 615 -37.68 5.30 75.96
C THR A 615 -37.17 5.03 74.55
N MET A 616 -37.03 3.76 74.16
CA MET A 616 -36.58 3.36 72.83
C MET A 616 -37.57 3.78 71.72
N GLN A 617 -38.87 3.70 71.97
CA GLN A 617 -39.90 4.14 71.04
C GLN A 617 -39.97 5.68 70.92
N ASN A 618 -39.73 6.42 72.00
CA ASN A 618 -39.58 7.88 71.97
C ASN A 618 -38.33 8.30 71.18
N SER A 619 -37.16 7.69 71.44
CA SER A 619 -35.94 7.94 70.65
C SER A 619 -36.16 7.65 69.16
N LYS A 620 -36.80 6.53 68.82
CA LYS A 620 -37.16 6.19 67.44
C LYS A 620 -38.09 7.22 66.79
N THR A 621 -39.06 7.74 67.55
CA THR A 621 -40.01 8.75 67.06
C THR A 621 -39.30 10.07 66.79
N ILE A 622 -38.46 10.55 67.71
CA ILE A 622 -37.64 11.77 67.53
C ILE A 622 -36.71 11.64 66.33
N ILE A 623 -36.07 10.49 66.13
CA ILE A 623 -35.21 10.24 64.96
C ILE A 623 -36.02 10.31 63.66
N LEU A 624 -37.20 9.68 63.61
CA LEU A 624 -38.08 9.72 62.43
C LEU A 624 -38.59 11.14 62.15
N GLU A 625 -39.01 11.87 63.18
CA GLU A 625 -39.47 13.26 63.07
C GLU A 625 -38.35 14.21 62.60
N THR A 626 -37.12 13.99 63.07
CA THR A 626 -35.92 14.72 62.62
C THR A 626 -35.61 14.43 61.15
N ILE A 627 -35.65 13.15 60.73
CA ILE A 627 -35.44 12.75 59.33
C ILE A 627 -36.52 13.32 58.42
N MET A 628 -37.79 13.28 58.82
CA MET A 628 -38.90 13.83 58.05
C MET A 628 -38.81 15.36 57.95
N SER A 629 -38.51 16.06 59.04
CA SER A 629 -38.30 17.52 59.04
C SER A 629 -37.14 17.96 58.14
N ALA A 630 -36.03 17.20 58.14
CA ALA A 630 -34.91 17.43 57.23
C ALA A 630 -35.30 17.23 55.75
N HIS A 631 -36.24 16.31 55.49
CA HIS A 631 -36.72 16.00 54.14
C HIS A 631 -37.80 16.98 53.62
N GLU A 632 -38.59 17.60 54.51
CA GLU A 632 -39.49 18.70 54.15
C GLU A 632 -38.73 20.02 53.94
N GLY A 633 -37.68 20.28 54.75
CA GLY A 633 -36.80 21.43 54.58
C GLY A 633 -36.04 21.46 53.24
N THR A 634 -35.83 20.31 52.59
CA THR A 634 -35.17 20.23 51.28
C THR A 634 -36.11 20.45 50.09
N ILE A 635 -37.44 20.46 50.29
CA ILE A 635 -38.42 20.61 49.19
C ILE A 635 -38.92 22.06 49.04
N SER A 636 -38.89 22.86 50.10
CA SER A 636 -39.33 24.28 50.06
C SER A 636 -38.25 25.29 49.62
N GLY A 637 -36.98 24.86 49.49
CA GLY A 637 -35.83 25.71 49.11
C GLY A 637 -35.51 25.77 47.60
N GLY A 638 -36.40 25.29 46.73
CA GLY A 638 -36.20 25.30 45.28
C GLY A 638 -36.61 26.62 44.63
N ASP A 639 -35.64 27.50 44.37
CA ASP A 639 -35.87 28.84 43.80
C ASP A 639 -36.57 28.82 42.42
N VAL A 640 -37.66 29.57 42.32
CA VAL A 640 -38.49 29.70 41.11
C VAL A 640 -37.94 30.87 40.27
N GLY A 641 -36.83 30.63 39.56
CA GLY A 641 -35.96 31.72 39.12
C GLY A 641 -35.33 31.67 37.72
N ALA A 642 -35.74 30.81 36.77
CA ALA A 642 -35.17 30.85 35.40
C ALA A 642 -35.98 30.16 34.28
N HIS A 643 -37.22 30.59 34.00
CA HIS A 643 -37.90 30.21 32.74
C HIS A 643 -38.76 31.34 32.15
N GLN A 644 -38.12 32.47 31.80
CA GLN A 644 -38.80 33.55 31.08
C GLN A 644 -37.84 34.33 30.17
N ASN A 645 -37.47 33.74 29.03
CA ASN A 645 -37.17 34.37 27.73
C ASN A 645 -36.41 33.40 26.80
N LEU A 646 -37.12 32.82 25.83
CA LEU A 646 -36.66 32.46 24.47
C LEU A 646 -37.77 31.71 23.70
N MET A 647 -38.96 32.32 23.65
CA MET A 647 -40.10 31.91 22.81
C MET A 647 -40.82 33.18 22.34
N ALA A 648 -40.09 34.01 21.59
CA ALA A 648 -40.62 35.20 20.92
C ALA A 648 -39.78 35.43 19.66
N GLY A 649 -40.31 35.03 18.50
CA GLY A 649 -39.53 35.12 17.26
C GLY A 649 -40.04 34.43 15.99
N LEU A 650 -41.31 33.98 15.90
CA LEU A 650 -41.91 33.50 14.63
C LEU A 650 -43.43 33.76 14.56
N SER A 651 -43.81 34.95 14.11
CA SER A 651 -45.13 35.40 13.57
C SER A 651 -45.24 36.93 13.79
N GLU A 652 -45.64 37.82 12.88
CA GLU A 652 -46.08 37.72 11.48
C GLU A 652 -45.97 39.13 10.84
N SER A 653 -45.61 39.23 9.56
CA SER A 653 -46.13 40.27 8.63
C SER A 653 -45.91 39.79 7.19
N SER A 654 -46.87 39.10 6.58
CA SER A 654 -48.03 39.67 5.86
C SER A 654 -47.69 40.19 4.47
N THR A 655 -48.26 39.53 3.44
CA THR A 655 -48.73 40.07 2.13
C THR A 655 -47.76 40.91 1.26
N SER A 656 -47.68 40.76 -0.06
CA SER A 656 -48.34 39.88 -1.05
C SER A 656 -47.54 39.99 -2.36
N ASP A 657 -47.72 39.07 -3.32
CA ASP A 657 -48.20 39.41 -4.67
C ASP A 657 -48.15 38.23 -5.65
N SER A 658 -49.08 38.28 -6.60
CA SER A 658 -49.40 37.26 -7.60
C SER A 658 -48.43 37.28 -8.79
N LEU A 659 -47.98 36.10 -9.24
CA LEU A 659 -48.18 35.56 -10.61
C LEU A 659 -47.62 34.13 -10.76
#